data_AF-A0A366YSX8-F1
#
_entry.id   AF-A0A366YSX8-F1
#
_cell.length_a   1.000
_cell.length_b   1.000
_cell.length_c   1.000
_cell.angle_alpha   90.00
_cell.angle_beta   90.00
_cell.angle_gamma   90.00
#
_symmetry.space_group_name_H-M   'P 1'
#
loop_
_entity.id
_entity.type
_entity.pdbx_description
1 polymer ?
#
loop_
_entity_poly.entity_id
_entity_poly.type
_entity_poly.pdbx_seq_one_letter_code
_entity_poly.pdbx_strand_id
1 'polypeptide(L)'
;MIIHFTLNGAPQELTVNPGENVQKLLFNMGMHSVRNSDDGFGFAGSDAIIFNGNIVNASLLIAAQLEKADIRTAESLGKWNELSLVQQAMVDVGVVQSGYNDPAAALIITDLLDRIDAPTREEIDDALSGLFSRDAGWQQYYQVIELAVARKNNPQATIDIAPTFRDDLEVIGKHYPKTDAAKMVQAKPCYVEDRVTADACVIKMLRSPHAHALITHLDVSKAEALPGVVHVITHLNCPDIYYTPGGQSAPEPSPLDRRMFGKKMRHVGDRVAAVVAESEDIALEALKLIDVEYEVLKPVMSIDEAMAEDAPVVHDEPVVYVAGAPDTLEDDNRHAAQRGEHMIINFPIGSRPRKNIAASIHGHIGDMDKGFADADVIIERTYNSTQAQQCPTETHICFTRMDGDRLVIHASTQVPWHLRRQVARLVGMKQHKVHVIKERVGGGFGSKQDILLEEVCAWATCVTGRPVLFRYTREEEFIANTSRHVAKVTVKLGAKKDGRLTAVKMDFRANTGPYGNHSLTVPCNGPALSLPLYPCDNVDFQVTTYYSNICPNGAYQGYGAPKGNFAITMALAELAEQLQIDQLEIIERNRVHEGQELKILGAIGEGKAPTSVPSAASCALEEILRQGREMIQWSSPKPQNGDWHIGRGVAIIMQKSGIPDIDQANCMIKLESDGTFIVHSGGADIGTGLDTVVTKLAAEVLHCPPQDVHVISGDTDHALFDKGAYASSGTCFSGNAARLAAENLREKILFHGAQMLGEPVADVQLATPGVVRGKKGEVSFGEIAHKGETGTGFGSLVGTGSYITPDFAFPYGANFAEVAVNTRTGEIRLDKFYALLDCGTPVNPELALGQIYGATLRAIGHSMSEEIIYDAEGHPLTRDLRSYGAPKIGDIPRDFRAVLVPSDDKVGPFGAKSISEIGVNGAAPAIATAIHDACGIWLREWHFTPEKILTALEKI
;
A
#
# COMPACT_ATOMS: atom_id res chain seq x y z
N MET A 1 38.30 -1.67 -20.96
CA MET A 1 38.42 -0.57 -21.95
C MET A 1 38.45 0.72 -21.18
N ILE A 2 39.24 1.71 -21.61
CA ILE A 2 39.15 3.06 -21.05
C ILE A 2 38.11 3.81 -21.89
N ILE A 3 37.12 4.40 -21.24
CA ILE A 3 36.10 5.24 -21.86
C ILE A 3 36.23 6.68 -21.35
N HIS A 4 35.90 7.65 -22.21
CA HIS A 4 35.86 9.07 -21.89
C HIS A 4 34.49 9.63 -22.23
N PHE A 5 33.83 10.31 -21.30
CA PHE A 5 32.49 10.86 -21.53
C PHE A 5 32.25 12.07 -20.64
N THR A 6 31.18 12.82 -20.90
CA THR A 6 30.76 13.92 -20.03
C THR A 6 29.57 13.45 -19.21
N LEU A 7 29.64 13.61 -17.89
CA LEU A 7 28.54 13.33 -16.96
C LEU A 7 28.19 14.62 -16.23
N ASN A 8 26.94 15.07 -16.39
CA ASN A 8 26.42 16.31 -15.77
C ASN A 8 27.34 17.52 -16.02
N GLY A 9 27.88 17.62 -17.24
CA GLY A 9 28.80 18.69 -17.66
C GLY A 9 30.26 18.51 -17.23
N ALA A 10 30.60 17.45 -16.48
CA ALA A 10 31.96 17.16 -16.03
C ALA A 10 32.59 15.99 -16.81
N PRO A 11 33.83 16.12 -17.32
CA PRO A 11 34.51 15.03 -18.02
C PRO A 11 34.84 13.88 -17.06
N GLN A 12 34.65 12.66 -17.54
CA GLN A 12 34.92 11.39 -16.85
C GLN A 12 35.91 10.55 -17.67
N GLU A 13 36.79 9.84 -16.98
CA GLU A 13 37.67 8.81 -17.55
C GLU A 13 37.58 7.57 -16.66
N LEU A 14 37.11 6.45 -17.21
CA LEU A 14 36.89 5.22 -16.45
C LEU A 14 37.45 4.01 -17.17
N THR A 15 38.06 3.10 -16.41
CA THR A 15 38.35 1.75 -16.89
C THR A 15 37.16 0.84 -16.58
N VAL A 16 36.50 0.36 -17.63
CA VAL A 16 35.26 -0.43 -17.54
C VAL A 16 35.38 -1.77 -18.24
N ASN A 17 34.51 -2.71 -17.87
CA ASN A 17 34.19 -3.84 -18.73
C ASN A 17 33.26 -3.35 -19.86
N PRO A 18 33.59 -3.54 -21.15
CA PRO A 18 32.78 -2.99 -22.26
C PRO A 18 31.29 -3.34 -22.21
N GLY A 19 30.95 -4.54 -21.74
CA GLY A 19 29.57 -5.03 -21.64
C GLY A 19 28.87 -4.72 -20.32
N GLU A 20 29.50 -3.97 -19.42
CA GLU A 20 28.90 -3.56 -18.16
C GLU A 20 27.65 -2.71 -18.40
N ASN A 21 26.59 -2.97 -17.64
CA ASN A 21 25.33 -2.26 -17.79
C ASN A 21 25.47 -0.80 -17.29
N VAL A 22 25.00 0.18 -18.08
CA VAL A 22 25.18 1.61 -17.75
C VAL A 22 24.39 2.03 -16.50
N GLN A 23 23.22 1.45 -16.23
CA GLN A 23 22.47 1.70 -14.99
C GLN A 23 23.34 1.35 -13.77
N LYS A 24 23.92 0.14 -13.75
CA LYS A 24 24.81 -0.30 -12.66
C LYS A 24 26.05 0.59 -12.55
N LEU A 25 26.67 0.93 -13.68
CA LEU A 25 27.85 1.79 -13.72
C LEU A 25 27.57 3.18 -13.13
N LEU A 26 26.53 3.87 -13.62
CA LEU A 26 26.18 5.21 -13.16
C LEU A 26 25.75 5.23 -11.70
N PHE A 27 24.99 4.22 -11.25
CA PHE A 27 24.60 4.10 -9.85
C PHE A 27 25.83 3.93 -8.94
N ASN A 28 26.79 3.08 -9.33
CA ASN A 28 28.05 2.91 -8.61
C ASN A 28 28.94 4.16 -8.60
N MET A 29 28.78 5.05 -9.59
CA MET A 29 29.41 6.37 -9.60
C MET A 29 28.69 7.41 -8.70
N GLY A 30 27.60 7.01 -8.02
CA GLY A 30 26.83 7.85 -7.11
C GLY A 30 25.64 8.57 -7.77
N MET A 31 25.26 8.20 -9.00
CA MET A 31 24.03 8.71 -9.64
C MET A 31 22.82 7.90 -9.18
N HIS A 32 22.37 8.17 -7.95
CA HIS A 32 21.25 7.49 -7.29
C HIS A 32 19.88 7.72 -7.94
N SER A 33 19.78 8.62 -8.92
CA SER A 33 18.59 8.79 -9.75
C SER A 33 18.40 7.66 -10.76
N VAL A 34 19.45 6.89 -11.05
CA VAL A 34 19.46 5.85 -12.10
C VAL A 34 19.13 4.48 -11.48
N ARG A 35 17.85 4.28 -11.09
CA ARG A 35 17.43 3.14 -10.24
C ARG A 35 16.98 1.91 -11.04
N ASN A 36 17.13 0.73 -10.44
CA ASN A 36 16.62 -0.53 -11.02
C ASN A 36 15.22 -0.85 -10.47
N SER A 37 14.21 -0.92 -11.35
CA SER A 37 12.84 -1.28 -10.99
C SER A 37 12.29 -2.47 -11.77
N ASP A 38 12.86 -2.80 -12.92
CA ASP A 38 12.29 -3.76 -13.87
C ASP A 38 13.37 -4.63 -14.52
N ASP A 39 14.48 -4.85 -13.82
CA ASP A 39 15.57 -5.73 -14.24
C ASP A 39 16.16 -5.40 -15.62
N GLY A 40 16.06 -4.13 -16.04
CA GLY A 40 16.60 -3.65 -17.31
C GLY A 40 15.71 -3.89 -18.53
N PHE A 41 14.41 -4.11 -18.33
CA PHE A 41 13.45 -4.16 -19.44
C PHE A 41 13.08 -2.77 -19.98
N GLY A 42 13.41 -1.68 -19.28
CA GLY A 42 13.18 -0.31 -19.74
C GLY A 42 11.70 0.08 -19.83
N PHE A 43 10.82 -0.59 -19.08
CA PHE A 43 9.40 -0.29 -18.99
C PHE A 43 9.08 0.73 -17.88
N ALA A 44 9.81 0.68 -16.76
CA ALA A 44 9.52 1.47 -15.57
C ALA A 44 10.02 2.92 -15.67
N GLY A 45 11.07 3.16 -16.46
CA GLY A 45 11.66 4.49 -16.67
C GLY A 45 12.42 5.06 -15.46
N SER A 46 12.65 4.24 -14.43
CA SER A 46 13.34 4.64 -13.19
C SER A 46 14.80 5.01 -13.36
N ASP A 47 15.38 4.62 -14.48
CA ASP A 47 16.77 4.81 -14.87
C ASP A 47 16.89 5.73 -16.10
N ALA A 48 15.89 6.57 -16.34
CA ALA A 48 15.91 7.53 -17.43
C ALA A 48 17.08 8.52 -17.28
N ILE A 49 17.84 8.67 -18.35
CA ILE A 49 18.93 9.64 -18.51
C ILE A 49 18.75 10.39 -19.83
N ILE A 50 19.38 11.55 -19.96
CA ILE A 50 19.56 12.20 -21.25
C ILE A 50 20.91 11.73 -21.81
N PHE A 51 20.88 10.98 -22.91
CA PHE A 51 22.02 10.47 -23.65
C PHE A 51 22.12 11.21 -24.99
N ASN A 52 23.15 12.04 -25.15
CA ASN A 52 23.37 12.86 -26.35
C ASN A 52 22.11 13.66 -26.76
N GLY A 53 21.42 14.25 -25.79
CA GLY A 53 20.21 15.06 -26.00
C GLY A 53 18.92 14.26 -26.18
N ASN A 54 18.92 12.93 -25.97
CA ASN A 54 17.72 12.10 -26.06
C ASN A 54 17.45 11.38 -24.73
N ILE A 55 16.19 11.29 -24.31
CA ILE A 55 15.80 10.49 -23.15
C ILE A 55 15.91 9.01 -23.49
N VAL A 56 16.68 8.26 -22.69
CA VAL A 56 16.87 6.82 -22.81
C VAL A 56 16.95 6.19 -21.42
N ASN A 57 16.58 4.91 -21.29
CA ASN A 57 16.80 4.14 -20.07
C ASN A 57 18.24 3.62 -20.03
N ALA A 58 18.98 3.95 -18.98
CA ALA A 58 20.38 3.58 -18.83
C ALA A 58 20.61 2.07 -18.88
N SER A 59 19.68 1.26 -18.39
CA SER A 59 19.76 -0.20 -18.38
C SER A 59 19.76 -0.83 -19.77
N LEU A 60 19.32 -0.10 -20.80
CA LEU A 60 19.35 -0.54 -22.19
C LEU A 60 20.69 -0.26 -22.89
N LEU A 61 21.66 0.33 -22.16
CA LEU A 61 22.98 0.67 -22.68
C LEU A 61 24.08 -0.16 -22.00
N ILE A 62 25.18 -0.37 -22.72
CA ILE A 62 26.43 -0.91 -22.19
C ILE A 62 27.50 0.18 -22.09
N ALA A 63 28.45 0.02 -21.15
CA ALA A 63 29.46 1.00 -20.81
C ALA A 63 30.27 1.48 -22.03
N ALA A 64 30.57 0.60 -23.00
CA ALA A 64 31.27 0.97 -24.22
C ALA A 64 30.55 2.04 -25.06
N GLN A 65 29.21 2.13 -24.99
CA GLN A 65 28.43 3.13 -25.70
C GLN A 65 28.54 4.53 -25.08
N LEU A 66 29.09 4.66 -23.86
CA LEU A 66 29.33 5.95 -23.25
C LEU A 66 30.53 6.69 -23.86
N GLU A 67 31.41 6.01 -24.61
CA GLU A 67 32.58 6.65 -25.23
C GLU A 67 32.17 7.89 -26.06
N LYS A 68 32.66 9.05 -25.63
CA LYS A 68 32.42 10.41 -26.14
C LYS A 68 30.97 10.88 -26.04
N ALA A 69 30.15 10.21 -25.25
CA ALA A 69 28.78 10.62 -25.00
C ALA A 69 28.70 11.79 -24.02
N ASP A 70 27.62 12.56 -24.13
CA ASP A 70 27.17 13.52 -23.13
C ASP A 70 25.97 12.93 -22.38
N ILE A 71 26.12 12.81 -21.06
CA ILE A 71 25.15 12.18 -20.16
C ILE A 71 24.68 13.20 -19.15
N ARG A 72 23.36 13.35 -19.01
CA ARG A 72 22.73 14.14 -17.95
C ARG A 72 21.74 13.30 -17.17
N THR A 73 21.85 13.36 -15.85
CA THR A 73 21.00 12.66 -14.87
C THR A 73 20.24 13.68 -14.01
N ALA A 74 19.32 13.22 -13.15
CA ALA A 74 18.51 14.12 -12.33
C ALA A 74 19.33 14.90 -11.28
N GLU A 75 20.51 14.40 -10.90
CA GLU A 75 21.46 15.08 -10.02
C GLU A 75 21.94 16.42 -10.60
N SER A 76 21.85 16.62 -11.91
CA SER A 76 22.23 17.86 -12.57
C SER A 76 21.21 19.01 -12.40
N LEU A 77 19.99 18.71 -11.96
CA LEU A 77 18.87 19.66 -12.04
C LEU A 77 18.94 20.73 -10.96
N GLY A 78 19.34 20.34 -9.74
CA GLY A 78 19.39 21.20 -8.58
C GLY A 78 20.82 21.45 -8.10
N LYS A 79 20.94 22.25 -7.04
CA LYS A 79 22.19 22.43 -6.30
C LYS A 79 22.00 21.99 -4.85
N TRP A 80 23.07 22.00 -4.07
CA TRP A 80 22.98 21.74 -2.64
C TRP A 80 21.96 22.70 -2.00
N ASN A 81 20.90 22.14 -1.43
CA ASN A 81 19.81 22.88 -0.78
C ASN A 81 18.97 23.81 -1.69
N GLU A 82 19.05 23.62 -3.01
CA GLU A 82 18.25 24.39 -3.98
C GLU A 82 17.62 23.44 -5.01
N LEU A 83 16.30 23.42 -5.06
CA LEU A 83 15.53 22.66 -6.05
C LEU A 83 15.55 23.39 -7.41
N SER A 84 15.55 22.62 -8.49
CA SER A 84 15.24 23.16 -9.82
C SER A 84 13.80 23.69 -9.86
N LEU A 85 13.47 24.47 -10.89
CA LEU A 85 12.11 24.97 -11.13
C LEU A 85 11.07 23.85 -11.13
N VAL A 86 11.36 22.76 -11.86
CA VAL A 86 10.48 21.59 -11.98
C VAL A 86 10.43 20.81 -10.66
N GLN A 87 11.57 20.61 -10.01
CA GLN A 87 11.62 19.93 -8.71
C GLN A 87 10.79 20.66 -7.65
N GLN A 88 10.88 21.99 -7.59
CA GLN A 88 10.07 22.81 -6.68
C GLN A 88 8.58 22.73 -7.04
N ALA A 89 8.23 22.78 -8.33
CA ALA A 89 6.84 22.63 -8.76
C ALA A 89 6.25 21.26 -8.38
N MET A 90 7.03 20.18 -8.52
CA MET A 90 6.62 18.84 -8.08
C MET A 90 6.36 18.76 -6.57
N VAL A 91 7.25 19.37 -5.77
CA VAL A 91 7.10 19.44 -4.31
C VAL A 91 5.85 20.24 -3.92
N ASP A 92 5.64 21.39 -4.54
CA ASP A 92 4.53 22.28 -4.21
C ASP A 92 3.18 21.71 -4.64
N VAL A 93 3.09 21.05 -5.80
CA VAL A 93 1.85 20.38 -6.23
C VAL A 93 1.52 19.15 -5.37
N GLY A 94 2.49 18.61 -4.62
CA GLY A 94 2.30 17.43 -3.79
C GLY A 94 2.26 16.13 -4.59
N VAL A 95 2.86 16.09 -5.79
CA VAL A 95 2.95 14.85 -6.59
C VAL A 95 3.98 13.88 -6.01
N VAL A 96 4.97 14.39 -5.27
CA VAL A 96 6.06 13.61 -4.68
C VAL A 96 5.55 12.78 -3.50
N GLN A 97 5.29 11.50 -3.74
CA GLN A 97 4.80 10.55 -2.75
C GLN A 97 5.91 9.63 -2.23
N SER A 98 6.08 8.46 -2.85
CA SER A 98 7.13 7.50 -2.49
C SER A 98 8.50 7.92 -3.02
N GLY A 99 8.55 8.80 -4.02
CA GLY A 99 9.77 9.45 -4.48
C GLY A 99 10.66 8.66 -5.43
N TYR A 100 10.37 7.38 -5.66
CA TYR A 100 11.35 6.47 -6.28
C TYR A 100 11.63 6.81 -7.76
N ASN A 101 10.59 7.24 -8.49
CA ASN A 101 10.67 7.64 -9.90
C ASN A 101 10.64 9.15 -10.14
N ASP A 102 10.49 9.93 -9.08
CA ASP A 102 10.32 11.38 -9.18
C ASP A 102 11.56 12.10 -9.74
N PRO A 103 12.81 11.67 -9.46
CA PRO A 103 13.98 12.21 -10.16
C PRO A 103 13.92 12.04 -11.68
N ALA A 104 13.49 10.87 -12.17
CA ALA A 104 13.33 10.60 -13.59
C ALA A 104 12.22 11.48 -14.20
N ALA A 105 11.08 11.61 -13.51
CA ALA A 105 10.01 12.52 -13.93
C ALA A 105 10.50 13.98 -14.01
N ALA A 106 11.24 14.44 -13.01
CA ALA A 106 11.81 15.80 -12.99
C ALA A 106 12.78 16.02 -14.16
N LEU A 107 13.59 15.03 -14.51
CA LEU A 107 14.52 15.10 -15.66
C LEU A 107 13.76 15.18 -16.98
N ILE A 108 12.77 14.30 -17.19
CA ILE A 108 11.93 14.26 -18.39
C ILE A 108 11.15 15.57 -18.58
N ILE A 109 10.53 16.08 -17.52
CA ILE A 109 9.76 17.33 -17.59
C ILE A 109 10.68 18.52 -17.82
N THR A 110 11.86 18.55 -17.22
CA THR A 110 12.85 19.61 -17.48
C THR A 110 13.28 19.58 -18.95
N ASP A 111 13.58 18.41 -19.51
CA ASP A 111 13.93 18.27 -20.93
C ASP A 111 12.79 18.71 -21.87
N LEU A 112 11.54 18.35 -21.56
CA LEU A 112 10.36 18.80 -22.30
C LEU A 112 10.27 20.33 -22.30
N LEU A 113 10.43 20.96 -21.13
CA LEU A 113 10.34 22.40 -20.98
C LEU A 113 11.55 23.16 -21.55
N ASP A 114 12.71 22.52 -21.68
CA ASP A 114 13.86 23.09 -22.39
C ASP A 114 13.58 23.17 -23.91
N ARG A 115 12.71 22.30 -24.44
CA ARG A 115 12.35 22.21 -25.87
C ARG A 115 11.07 22.97 -26.23
N ILE A 116 10.08 22.99 -25.33
CA ILE A 116 8.73 23.51 -25.58
C ILE A 116 8.31 24.40 -24.41
N ASP A 117 8.06 25.69 -24.68
CA ASP A 117 7.77 26.66 -23.62
C ASP A 117 6.42 26.44 -22.92
N ALA A 118 5.41 25.97 -23.66
CA ALA A 118 4.07 25.68 -23.17
C ALA A 118 3.53 24.41 -23.85
N PRO A 119 3.91 23.22 -23.38
CA PRO A 119 3.53 21.96 -24.02
C PRO A 119 2.03 21.69 -23.89
N THR A 120 1.47 21.10 -24.93
CA THR A 120 0.09 20.57 -24.98
C THR A 120 -0.03 19.28 -24.17
N ARG A 121 -1.27 18.87 -23.87
CA ARG A 121 -1.52 17.60 -23.16
C ARG A 121 -0.91 16.40 -23.90
N GLU A 122 -1.02 16.35 -25.22
CA GLU A 122 -0.46 15.25 -26.04
C GLU A 122 1.08 15.20 -25.97
N GLU A 123 1.75 16.36 -25.97
CA GLU A 123 3.21 16.44 -25.82
C GLU A 123 3.67 16.03 -24.42
N ILE A 124 2.88 16.33 -23.39
CA ILE A 124 3.13 15.88 -22.01
C ILE A 124 2.96 14.36 -21.90
N ASP A 125 1.89 13.82 -22.48
CA ASP A 125 1.59 12.39 -22.48
C ASP A 125 2.70 11.60 -23.18
N ASP A 126 3.15 12.08 -24.34
CA ASP A 126 4.27 11.49 -25.08
C ASP A 126 5.57 11.49 -24.24
N ALA A 127 5.92 12.64 -23.67
CA ALA A 127 7.14 12.78 -22.87
C ALA A 127 7.17 11.83 -21.65
N LEU A 128 6.04 11.66 -20.97
CA LEU A 128 5.94 10.84 -19.76
C LEU A 128 5.56 9.38 -20.04
N SER A 129 5.29 9.00 -21.28
CA SER A 129 4.86 7.63 -21.68
C SER A 129 5.86 6.52 -21.30
N GLY A 130 7.15 6.86 -21.27
CA GLY A 130 8.23 5.96 -20.88
C GLY A 130 8.34 5.72 -19.36
N LEU A 131 7.61 6.48 -18.54
CA LEU A 131 7.67 6.39 -17.09
C LEU A 131 6.49 5.58 -16.54
N PHE A 132 6.77 4.75 -15.53
CA PHE A 132 5.75 4.11 -14.71
C PHE A 132 5.66 4.82 -13.36
N SER A 133 4.47 5.23 -12.93
CA SER A 133 4.21 5.69 -11.57
C SER A 133 3.04 4.91 -11.02
N ARG A 134 3.24 4.35 -9.82
CA ARG A 134 2.21 3.56 -9.14
C ARG A 134 1.54 4.32 -8.01
N ASP A 135 2.19 5.34 -7.46
CA ASP A 135 1.75 6.16 -6.35
C ASP A 135 0.96 7.41 -6.79
N ALA A 136 1.32 8.04 -7.91
CA ALA A 136 0.57 9.15 -8.49
C ALA A 136 -0.56 8.69 -9.43
N GLY A 137 -1.56 9.55 -9.67
CA GLY A 137 -2.64 9.28 -10.64
C GLY A 137 -2.49 10.01 -11.97
N TRP A 138 -1.26 10.45 -12.30
CA TRP A 138 -0.85 11.26 -13.46
C TRP A 138 -1.45 12.66 -13.58
N GLN A 139 -2.69 12.89 -13.14
CA GLN A 139 -3.38 14.18 -13.25
C GLN A 139 -2.58 15.34 -12.65
N GLN A 140 -1.87 15.11 -11.53
CA GLN A 140 -1.05 16.14 -10.89
C GLN A 140 0.15 16.59 -11.72
N TYR A 141 0.67 15.75 -12.62
CA TYR A 141 1.82 16.14 -13.46
C TYR A 141 1.49 17.26 -14.44
N TYR A 142 0.24 17.36 -14.90
CA TYR A 142 -0.19 18.52 -15.70
C TYR A 142 -0.15 19.81 -14.88
N GLN A 143 -0.55 19.77 -13.60
CA GLN A 143 -0.46 20.91 -12.68
C GLN A 143 1.00 21.28 -12.37
N VAL A 144 1.91 20.30 -12.25
CA VAL A 144 3.35 20.54 -12.10
C VAL A 144 3.88 21.33 -13.29
N ILE A 145 3.53 20.92 -14.50
CA ILE A 145 3.99 21.56 -15.73
C ILE A 145 3.39 22.96 -15.86
N GLU A 146 2.10 23.13 -15.55
CA GLU A 146 1.44 24.44 -15.50
C GLU A 146 2.15 25.40 -14.54
N LEU A 147 2.43 24.94 -13.30
CA LEU A 147 3.13 25.74 -12.29
C LEU A 147 4.56 26.08 -12.72
N ALA A 148 5.29 25.12 -13.30
CA ALA A 148 6.65 25.33 -13.78
C ALA A 148 6.67 26.36 -14.93
N VAL A 149 5.75 26.25 -15.90
CA VAL A 149 5.61 27.22 -17.01
C VAL A 149 5.27 28.61 -16.49
N ALA A 150 4.31 28.73 -15.55
CA ALA A 150 3.97 30.01 -14.94
C ALA A 150 5.19 30.63 -14.23
N ARG A 151 5.98 29.81 -13.53
CA ARG A 151 7.16 30.26 -12.77
C ARG A 151 8.38 30.60 -13.61
N LYS A 152 8.49 30.11 -14.85
CA LYS A 152 9.50 30.59 -15.81
C LYS A 152 9.43 32.11 -15.98
N ASN A 153 8.21 32.67 -16.01
CA ASN A 153 7.96 34.09 -16.22
C ASN A 153 7.82 34.88 -14.91
N ASN A 154 7.23 34.26 -13.89
CA ASN A 154 7.03 34.86 -12.57
C ASN A 154 7.40 33.84 -11.48
N PRO A 155 8.60 33.90 -10.89
CA PRO A 155 9.04 32.93 -9.88
C PRO A 155 8.12 32.80 -8.65
N GLN A 156 7.26 33.79 -8.39
CA GLN A 156 6.27 33.78 -7.29
C GLN A 156 4.89 33.30 -7.72
N ALA A 157 4.74 32.80 -8.96
CA ALA A 157 3.47 32.29 -9.44
C ALA A 157 3.01 31.09 -8.60
N THR A 158 1.71 31.05 -8.36
CA THR A 158 0.97 29.97 -7.71
C THR A 158 -0.17 29.54 -8.61
N ILE A 159 -0.65 28.31 -8.42
CA ILE A 159 -1.88 27.80 -9.03
C ILE A 159 -2.78 27.24 -7.93
N ASP A 160 -4.06 27.05 -8.23
CA ASP A 160 -4.99 26.41 -7.31
C ASP A 160 -4.80 24.89 -7.37
N ILE A 161 -4.07 24.35 -6.38
CA ILE A 161 -3.74 22.92 -6.29
C ILE A 161 -4.81 22.19 -5.50
N ALA A 162 -5.18 22.76 -4.35
CA ALA A 162 -6.14 22.20 -3.41
C ALA A 162 -6.79 23.34 -2.61
N PRO A 163 -8.07 23.21 -2.23
CA PRO A 163 -8.71 24.17 -1.34
C PRO A 163 -8.03 24.24 0.03
N THR A 164 -8.13 25.40 0.67
CA THR A 164 -7.84 25.54 2.09
C THR A 164 -9.03 25.11 2.93
N PHE A 165 -8.75 24.42 4.03
CA PHE A 165 -9.69 23.99 5.05
C PHE A 165 -9.25 24.56 6.40
N ARG A 166 -10.19 24.65 7.37
CA ARG A 166 -9.91 25.07 8.76
C ARG A 166 -9.23 26.44 8.88
N ASP A 167 -9.93 27.49 8.47
CA ASP A 167 -9.48 28.88 8.66
C ASP A 167 -9.25 29.25 10.13
N ASP A 168 -9.80 28.47 11.06
CA ASP A 168 -9.62 28.58 12.51
C ASP A 168 -8.27 28.04 13.04
N LEU A 169 -7.54 27.29 12.22
CA LEU A 169 -6.25 26.68 12.58
C LEU A 169 -5.10 27.32 11.81
N GLU A 170 -3.87 27.20 12.31
CA GLU A 170 -2.71 27.87 11.70
C GLU A 170 -2.15 27.09 10.51
N VAL A 171 -1.99 25.77 10.64
CA VAL A 171 -1.33 24.92 9.64
C VAL A 171 -2.20 23.76 9.15
N ILE A 172 -3.06 23.21 10.00
CA ILE A 172 -3.95 22.09 9.62
C ILE A 172 -4.96 22.55 8.58
N GLY A 173 -5.24 21.73 7.55
CA GLY A 173 -6.16 22.11 6.48
C GLY A 173 -5.56 22.99 5.39
N LYS A 174 -4.28 23.39 5.51
CA LYS A 174 -3.60 24.28 4.56
C LYS A 174 -2.49 23.58 3.79
N HIS A 175 -2.09 24.18 2.66
CA HIS A 175 -0.93 23.73 1.88
C HIS A 175 0.35 23.73 2.71
N TYR A 176 1.15 22.66 2.61
CA TYR A 176 2.50 22.61 3.14
C TYR A 176 3.35 21.55 2.39
N PRO A 177 4.51 21.90 1.83
CA PRO A 177 5.40 20.95 1.16
C PRO A 177 5.68 19.70 2.00
N LYS A 178 5.62 18.52 1.38
CA LYS A 178 5.95 17.26 2.07
C LYS A 178 7.39 17.31 2.60
N THR A 179 7.57 17.03 3.90
CA THR A 179 8.81 17.29 4.64
C THR A 179 10.06 16.62 4.05
N ASP A 180 9.92 15.48 3.40
CA ASP A 180 11.03 14.72 2.81
C ASP A 180 11.06 14.74 1.27
N ALA A 181 10.14 15.47 0.61
CA ALA A 181 10.02 15.47 -0.85
C ALA A 181 11.25 16.02 -1.56
N ALA A 182 11.85 17.09 -1.03
CA ALA A 182 13.07 17.68 -1.57
C ALA A 182 14.21 16.65 -1.64
N LYS A 183 14.36 15.81 -0.60
CA LYS A 183 15.38 14.76 -0.55
C LYS A 183 15.19 13.73 -1.68
N MET A 184 13.96 13.30 -1.89
CA MET A 184 13.64 12.26 -2.87
C MET A 184 13.73 12.77 -4.30
N VAL A 185 13.15 13.94 -4.62
CA VAL A 185 13.15 14.49 -5.99
C VAL A 185 14.56 14.91 -6.47
N GLN A 186 15.48 15.19 -5.55
CA GLN A 186 16.90 15.43 -5.84
C GLN A 186 17.74 14.14 -5.91
N ALA A 187 17.11 12.96 -5.81
CA ALA A 187 17.78 11.67 -5.75
C ALA A 187 18.84 11.57 -4.64
N LYS A 188 18.63 12.21 -3.48
CA LYS A 188 19.56 12.06 -2.35
C LYS A 188 19.39 10.65 -1.73
N PRO A 189 20.47 9.99 -1.31
CA PRO A 189 20.45 8.68 -0.66
C PRO A 189 19.40 8.55 0.46
N CYS A 190 18.38 7.71 0.26
CA CYS A 190 17.31 7.50 1.23
C CYS A 190 16.58 6.16 1.14
N TYR A 191 16.86 5.30 0.17
CA TYR A 191 16.30 3.95 0.04
C TYR A 191 17.32 2.90 0.49
N VAL A 192 16.88 1.63 0.61
CA VAL A 192 17.75 0.54 1.10
C VAL A 192 18.98 0.34 0.23
N GLU A 193 18.84 0.39 -1.10
CA GLU A 193 19.95 0.24 -2.04
C GLU A 193 21.04 1.31 -1.87
N ASP A 194 20.69 2.48 -1.33
CA ASP A 194 21.63 3.57 -1.07
C ASP A 194 22.46 3.36 0.22
N ARG A 195 22.16 2.30 1.00
CA ARG A 195 22.85 1.96 2.27
C ARG A 195 23.83 0.79 2.15
N VAL A 196 23.81 0.11 1.00
CA VAL A 196 24.58 -1.10 0.77
C VAL A 196 26.08 -0.75 0.74
N THR A 197 26.88 -1.51 1.49
CA THR A 197 28.33 -1.35 1.50
C THR A 197 28.98 -2.17 0.39
N ALA A 198 30.13 -1.73 -0.13
CA ALA A 198 30.80 -2.37 -1.26
C ALA A 198 31.26 -3.83 -1.00
N ASP A 199 31.39 -4.22 0.27
CA ASP A 199 31.78 -5.56 0.72
C ASP A 199 30.58 -6.51 0.97
N ALA A 200 29.35 -6.04 0.76
CA ALA A 200 28.14 -6.80 0.98
C ALA A 200 28.05 -8.02 0.04
N CYS A 201 27.77 -9.18 0.62
CA CYS A 201 27.38 -10.35 -0.15
C CYS A 201 25.96 -10.15 -0.70
N VAL A 202 25.61 -10.89 -1.75
CA VAL A 202 24.27 -10.90 -2.32
C VAL A 202 23.62 -12.26 -2.19
N ILE A 203 22.30 -12.26 -1.99
CA ILE A 203 21.49 -13.46 -2.04
C ILE A 203 20.84 -13.62 -3.41
N LYS A 204 20.91 -14.84 -3.96
CA LYS A 204 20.00 -15.30 -5.02
C LYS A 204 19.29 -16.57 -4.59
N MET A 205 18.01 -16.70 -4.95
CA MET A 205 17.13 -17.78 -4.51
C MET A 205 16.90 -18.77 -5.66
N LEU A 206 17.16 -20.05 -5.41
CA LEU A 206 16.59 -21.12 -6.22
C LEU A 206 15.12 -21.27 -5.82
N ARG A 207 14.24 -21.05 -6.79
CA ARG A 207 12.78 -21.11 -6.59
C ARG A 207 12.19 -22.35 -7.24
N SER A 208 11.08 -22.82 -6.67
CA SER A 208 10.32 -23.93 -7.23
C SER A 208 9.82 -23.56 -8.62
N PRO A 209 10.10 -24.38 -9.65
CA PRO A 209 9.45 -24.22 -10.94
C PRO A 209 8.04 -24.81 -10.95
N HIS A 210 7.61 -25.51 -9.88
CA HIS A 210 6.33 -26.23 -9.84
C HIS A 210 5.34 -25.60 -8.86
N ALA A 211 4.06 -25.56 -9.25
CA ALA A 211 2.96 -25.08 -8.42
C ALA A 211 2.69 -25.99 -7.21
N HIS A 212 2.94 -27.29 -7.34
CA HIS A 212 2.75 -28.24 -6.25
C HIS A 212 3.75 -29.39 -6.40
N ALA A 213 4.69 -29.52 -5.47
CA ALA A 213 5.70 -30.58 -5.54
C ALA A 213 6.31 -30.89 -4.16
N LEU A 214 6.93 -32.06 -4.04
CA LEU A 214 7.75 -32.44 -2.89
C LEU A 214 9.20 -32.62 -3.33
N ILE A 215 10.15 -32.00 -2.62
CA ILE A 215 11.57 -32.23 -2.83
C ILE A 215 11.91 -33.65 -2.36
N THR A 216 12.34 -34.52 -3.28
CA THR A 216 12.78 -35.90 -3.00
C THR A 216 14.29 -36.01 -2.85
N HIS A 217 15.03 -35.14 -3.53
CA HIS A 217 16.48 -35.04 -3.46
C HIS A 217 16.94 -33.57 -3.56
N LEU A 218 17.97 -33.20 -2.81
CA LEU A 218 18.61 -31.89 -2.87
C LEU A 218 20.11 -32.02 -2.55
N ASP A 219 20.98 -31.70 -3.51
CA ASP A 219 22.42 -31.63 -3.34
C ASP A 219 22.94 -30.24 -3.72
N VAL A 220 23.55 -29.56 -2.74
CA VAL A 220 24.12 -28.22 -2.89
C VAL A 220 25.66 -28.22 -2.90
N SER A 221 26.30 -29.39 -2.82
CA SER A 221 27.75 -29.52 -2.59
C SER A 221 28.60 -28.85 -3.67
N LYS A 222 28.16 -28.90 -4.94
CA LYS A 222 28.84 -28.22 -6.06
C LYS A 222 28.73 -26.71 -5.97
N ALA A 223 27.57 -26.19 -5.55
CA ALA A 223 27.36 -24.77 -5.34
C ALA A 223 28.20 -24.26 -4.16
N GLU A 224 28.24 -25.00 -3.05
CA GLU A 224 29.08 -24.68 -1.89
C GLU A 224 30.59 -24.68 -2.22
N ALA A 225 31.02 -25.53 -3.15
CA ALA A 225 32.42 -25.60 -3.57
C ALA A 225 32.83 -24.50 -4.57
N LEU A 226 31.91 -23.71 -5.10
CA LEU A 226 32.20 -22.66 -6.09
C LEU A 226 32.94 -21.48 -5.42
N PRO A 227 34.12 -21.04 -5.91
CA PRO A 227 34.82 -19.90 -5.35
C PRO A 227 33.97 -18.63 -5.33
N GLY A 228 33.96 -17.95 -4.17
CA GLY A 228 33.14 -16.74 -3.93
C GLY A 228 31.73 -17.01 -3.41
N VAL A 229 31.29 -18.28 -3.35
CA VAL A 229 30.12 -18.66 -2.54
C VAL A 229 30.52 -18.68 -1.07
N VAL A 230 29.76 -17.96 -0.24
CA VAL A 230 30.00 -17.83 1.20
C VAL A 230 29.17 -18.85 1.97
N HIS A 231 27.92 -19.05 1.56
CA HIS A 231 27.01 -19.98 2.22
C HIS A 231 25.84 -20.38 1.31
N VAL A 232 25.31 -21.59 1.48
CA VAL A 232 24.06 -22.03 0.84
C VAL A 232 23.06 -22.43 1.92
N ILE A 233 21.90 -21.77 1.96
CA ILE A 233 20.85 -21.99 2.94
C ILE A 233 19.78 -22.90 2.33
N THR A 234 19.37 -23.94 3.06
CA THR A 234 18.33 -24.90 2.68
C THR A 234 17.47 -25.25 3.89
N HIS A 235 16.48 -26.12 3.70
CA HIS A 235 15.66 -26.65 4.81
C HIS A 235 16.46 -27.49 5.84
N LEU A 236 17.73 -27.81 5.55
CA LEU A 236 18.60 -28.64 6.40
C LEU A 236 19.44 -27.82 7.39
N ASN A 237 19.67 -26.52 7.12
CA ASN A 237 20.59 -25.68 7.90
C ASN A 237 20.00 -24.29 8.25
N CYS A 238 18.69 -24.11 8.11
CA CYS A 238 17.95 -22.94 8.56
C CYS A 238 17.26 -23.18 9.91
N PRO A 239 16.75 -22.12 10.58
CA PRO A 239 15.97 -22.28 11.81
C PRO A 239 14.74 -23.15 11.59
N ASP A 240 14.52 -24.13 12.47
CA ASP A 240 13.32 -24.98 12.46
C ASP A 240 12.18 -24.32 13.24
N ILE A 241 11.68 -23.21 12.71
CA ILE A 241 10.66 -22.38 13.35
C ILE A 241 9.52 -22.15 12.37
N TYR A 242 8.31 -22.49 12.80
CA TYR A 242 7.08 -22.18 12.09
C TYR A 242 6.63 -20.75 12.41
N TYR A 243 6.27 -20.03 11.35
CA TYR A 243 5.80 -18.65 11.41
C TYR A 243 4.81 -18.37 10.27
N THR A 244 4.22 -17.19 10.34
CA THR A 244 3.44 -16.54 9.30
C THR A 244 4.26 -15.33 8.85
N PRO A 245 4.38 -15.05 7.54
CA PRO A 245 5.02 -13.83 7.08
C PRO A 245 4.18 -12.58 7.39
N GLY A 246 2.93 -12.71 7.86
CA GLY A 246 2.05 -11.59 8.13
C GLY A 246 2.62 -10.54 9.08
N GLY A 247 2.61 -9.27 8.69
CA GLY A 247 3.01 -8.15 9.54
C GLY A 247 1.93 -7.69 10.51
N GLN A 248 1.44 -8.58 11.38
CA GLN A 248 0.33 -8.28 12.29
C GLN A 248 0.72 -8.38 13.78
N SER A 249 -0.16 -7.90 14.65
CA SER A 249 0.03 -7.95 16.10
C SER A 249 0.02 -9.39 16.62
N ALA A 250 0.85 -9.69 17.63
CA ALA A 250 0.87 -10.99 18.29
C ALA A 250 -0.12 -11.03 19.48
N PRO A 251 -0.82 -12.16 19.73
CA PRO A 251 -0.89 -13.34 18.87
C PRO A 251 -1.58 -13.00 17.54
N GLU A 252 -0.99 -13.45 16.44
CA GLU A 252 -1.46 -13.12 15.10
C GLU A 252 -2.62 -14.05 14.69
N PRO A 253 -3.72 -13.53 14.11
CA PRO A 253 -4.85 -14.34 13.65
C PRO A 253 -4.58 -15.02 12.29
N SER A 254 -3.41 -15.63 12.14
CA SER A 254 -2.95 -16.34 10.94
C SER A 254 -2.36 -17.70 11.30
N PRO A 255 -2.54 -18.74 10.48
CA PRO A 255 -1.80 -19.99 10.60
C PRO A 255 -0.28 -19.77 10.57
N LEU A 256 0.47 -20.48 11.41
CA LEU A 256 1.92 -20.57 11.30
C LEU A 256 2.24 -21.77 10.40
N ASP A 257 2.18 -21.55 9.10
CA ASP A 257 2.19 -22.56 8.05
C ASP A 257 3.40 -22.45 7.11
N ARG A 258 4.33 -21.56 7.46
CA ARG A 258 5.59 -21.35 6.75
C ARG A 258 6.80 -21.69 7.63
N ARG A 259 7.84 -22.21 6.98
CA ARG A 259 9.22 -22.27 7.49
C ARG A 259 10.11 -21.43 6.57
N MET A 260 11.32 -21.10 7.03
CA MET A 260 12.25 -20.32 6.22
C MET A 260 12.52 -21.02 4.88
N PHE A 261 12.70 -22.35 4.95
CA PHE A 261 12.73 -23.29 3.82
C PHE A 261 11.96 -24.57 4.19
N GLY A 262 10.99 -24.97 3.36
CA GLY A 262 10.20 -26.20 3.50
C GLY A 262 10.62 -27.28 2.51
N LYS A 263 10.11 -28.51 2.67
CA LYS A 263 10.32 -29.61 1.70
C LYS A 263 9.25 -29.67 0.62
N LYS A 264 8.03 -29.24 0.95
CA LYS A 264 6.90 -29.19 0.03
C LYS A 264 6.78 -27.82 -0.60
N MET A 265 6.85 -27.77 -1.92
CA MET A 265 6.62 -26.57 -2.73
C MET A 265 5.12 -26.40 -2.96
N ARG A 266 4.59 -25.23 -2.62
CA ARG A 266 3.14 -24.96 -2.65
C ARG A 266 2.73 -23.96 -3.73
N HIS A 267 3.68 -23.34 -4.42
CA HIS A 267 3.44 -22.52 -5.61
C HIS A 267 4.71 -22.39 -6.45
N VAL A 268 4.58 -21.92 -7.69
CA VAL A 268 5.72 -21.50 -8.51
C VAL A 268 6.34 -20.27 -7.87
N GLY A 269 7.63 -20.32 -7.54
CA GLY A 269 8.31 -19.25 -6.81
C GLY A 269 8.67 -19.57 -5.35
N ASP A 270 8.18 -20.70 -4.82
CA ASP A 270 8.43 -21.15 -3.44
C ASP A 270 9.93 -21.43 -3.21
N ARG A 271 10.38 -21.39 -1.96
CA ARG A 271 11.83 -21.37 -1.65
C ARG A 271 12.44 -22.77 -1.59
N VAL A 272 13.42 -23.04 -2.46
CA VAL A 272 14.16 -24.31 -2.49
C VAL A 272 15.50 -24.18 -1.74
N ALA A 273 16.30 -23.18 -2.14
CA ALA A 273 17.61 -22.88 -1.54
C ALA A 273 18.00 -21.43 -1.80
N ALA A 274 18.82 -20.84 -0.94
CA ALA A 274 19.41 -19.50 -1.16
C ALA A 274 20.94 -19.58 -1.19
N VAL A 275 21.55 -18.97 -2.20
CA VAL A 275 23.00 -18.81 -2.29
C VAL A 275 23.38 -17.42 -1.83
N VAL A 276 24.31 -17.35 -0.88
CA VAL A 276 24.99 -16.13 -0.43
C VAL A 276 26.37 -16.11 -1.08
N ALA A 277 26.66 -15.12 -1.91
CA ALA A 277 27.95 -15.01 -2.61
C ALA A 277 28.49 -13.58 -2.64
N GLU A 278 29.78 -13.44 -2.99
CA GLU A 278 30.48 -12.15 -3.07
C GLU A 278 30.02 -11.26 -4.23
N SER A 279 29.33 -11.84 -5.22
CA SER A 279 28.75 -11.08 -6.33
C SER A 279 27.51 -11.77 -6.89
N GLU A 280 26.69 -11.01 -7.62
CA GLU A 280 25.46 -11.49 -8.26
C GLU A 280 25.77 -12.58 -9.30
N ASP A 281 26.81 -12.39 -10.11
CA ASP A 281 27.20 -13.34 -11.15
C ASP A 281 27.61 -14.69 -10.56
N ILE A 282 28.34 -14.70 -9.43
CA ILE A 282 28.75 -15.92 -8.74
C ILE A 282 27.53 -16.62 -8.13
N ALA A 283 26.62 -15.86 -7.50
CA ALA A 283 25.40 -16.42 -6.95
C ALA A 283 24.54 -17.10 -8.04
N LEU A 284 24.36 -16.44 -9.20
CA LEU A 284 23.61 -16.98 -10.33
C LEU A 284 24.26 -18.23 -10.94
N GLU A 285 25.60 -18.29 -11.01
CA GLU A 285 26.30 -19.48 -11.47
C GLU A 285 26.16 -20.64 -10.48
N ALA A 286 26.27 -20.36 -9.18
CA ALA A 286 26.08 -21.36 -8.12
C ALA A 286 24.66 -21.95 -8.12
N LEU A 287 23.61 -21.17 -8.41
CA LEU A 287 22.25 -21.69 -8.51
C LEU A 287 22.12 -22.82 -9.55
N LYS A 288 22.86 -22.75 -10.67
CA LYS A 288 22.85 -23.78 -11.72
C LYS A 288 23.54 -25.08 -11.30
N LEU A 289 24.33 -25.05 -10.22
CA LEU A 289 25.08 -26.18 -9.70
C LEU A 289 24.31 -26.96 -8.63
N ILE A 290 23.16 -26.45 -8.19
CA ILE A 290 22.28 -27.12 -7.23
C ILE A 290 21.49 -28.20 -7.98
N ASP A 291 21.57 -29.44 -7.50
CA ASP A 291 20.82 -30.58 -8.03
C ASP A 291 19.58 -30.80 -7.15
N VAL A 292 18.39 -30.81 -7.76
CA VAL A 292 17.13 -30.95 -7.04
C VAL A 292 16.16 -31.81 -7.85
N GLU A 293 15.57 -32.81 -7.19
CA GLU A 293 14.54 -33.67 -7.76
C GLU A 293 13.21 -33.46 -7.04
N TYR A 294 12.12 -33.51 -7.80
CA TYR A 294 10.77 -33.28 -7.31
C TYR A 294 9.85 -34.45 -7.63
N GLU A 295 8.99 -34.80 -6.67
CA GLU A 295 7.72 -35.46 -6.95
C GLU A 295 6.68 -34.36 -7.25
N VAL A 296 6.29 -34.20 -8.51
CA VAL A 296 5.28 -33.21 -8.93
C VAL A 296 3.89 -33.71 -8.57
N LEU A 297 3.11 -32.87 -7.89
CA LEU A 297 1.78 -33.16 -7.39
C LEU A 297 0.74 -32.37 -8.20
N LYS A 298 -0.52 -32.82 -8.16
CA LYS A 298 -1.63 -32.10 -8.80
C LYS A 298 -1.90 -30.78 -8.07
N PRO A 299 -1.80 -29.61 -8.73
CA PRO A 299 -2.12 -28.34 -8.10
C PRO A 299 -3.64 -28.12 -7.97
N VAL A 300 -4.02 -27.27 -7.02
CA VAL A 300 -5.36 -26.70 -6.84
C VAL A 300 -5.30 -25.26 -7.33
N MET A 301 -6.10 -24.87 -8.31
CA MET A 301 -5.96 -23.58 -8.99
C MET A 301 -7.11 -22.60 -8.70
N SER A 302 -8.22 -23.07 -8.13
CA SER A 302 -9.42 -22.27 -7.92
C SER A 302 -10.14 -22.57 -6.61
N ILE A 303 -11.06 -21.68 -6.20
CA ILE A 303 -11.95 -21.90 -5.04
C ILE A 303 -12.80 -23.15 -5.27
N ASP A 304 -13.33 -23.33 -6.48
CA ASP A 304 -14.20 -24.46 -6.80
C ASP A 304 -13.43 -25.79 -6.77
N GLU A 305 -12.16 -25.81 -7.21
CA GLU A 305 -11.28 -26.98 -7.07
C GLU A 305 -10.91 -27.25 -5.61
N ALA A 306 -10.62 -26.23 -4.81
CA ALA A 306 -10.28 -26.39 -3.39
C ALA A 306 -11.45 -26.97 -2.57
N MET A 307 -12.68 -26.70 -3.01
CA MET A 307 -13.92 -27.18 -2.40
C MET A 307 -14.32 -28.60 -2.80
N ALA A 308 -13.74 -29.16 -3.87
CA ALA A 308 -14.10 -30.48 -4.36
C ALA A 308 -13.84 -31.57 -3.30
N GLU A 309 -14.66 -32.62 -3.27
CA GLU A 309 -14.56 -33.70 -2.28
C GLU A 309 -13.22 -34.46 -2.38
N ASP A 310 -12.66 -34.55 -3.58
CA ASP A 310 -11.39 -35.19 -3.91
C ASP A 310 -10.25 -34.18 -4.16
N ALA A 311 -10.40 -32.93 -3.70
CA ALA A 311 -9.40 -31.89 -3.87
C ALA A 311 -8.03 -32.33 -3.28
N PRO A 312 -6.91 -32.14 -4.02
CA PRO A 312 -5.59 -32.26 -3.43
C PRO A 312 -5.45 -31.38 -2.19
N VAL A 313 -4.84 -31.89 -1.12
CA VAL A 313 -4.66 -31.15 0.13
C VAL A 313 -3.35 -30.36 0.07
N VAL A 314 -3.45 -29.03 0.12
CA VAL A 314 -2.28 -28.12 0.05
C VAL A 314 -1.40 -28.26 1.29
N HIS A 315 -2.01 -28.30 2.48
CA HIS A 315 -1.34 -28.56 3.76
C HIS A 315 -1.71 -29.95 4.28
N ASP A 316 -0.93 -30.94 3.86
CA ASP A 316 -1.16 -32.35 4.19
C ASP A 316 -0.31 -32.82 5.39
N GLU A 317 0.53 -31.97 5.96
CA GLU A 317 1.27 -32.17 7.20
C GLU A 317 0.37 -32.16 8.46
N PRO A 318 0.76 -32.83 9.57
CA PRO A 318 0.05 -32.76 10.84
C PRO A 318 -0.26 -31.32 11.29
N VAL A 319 -1.46 -31.11 11.83
CA VAL A 319 -1.92 -29.81 12.30
C VAL A 319 -1.92 -29.77 13.83
N VAL A 320 -1.37 -28.70 14.41
CA VAL A 320 -1.37 -28.45 15.86
C VAL A 320 -2.21 -27.22 16.15
N TYR A 321 -3.28 -27.36 16.92
CA TYR A 321 -4.09 -26.22 17.36
C TYR A 321 -3.67 -25.80 18.77
N VAL A 322 -3.23 -24.55 18.92
CA VAL A 322 -3.04 -23.92 20.24
C VAL A 322 -4.40 -23.55 20.84
N ALA A 323 -5.35 -23.15 19.99
CA ALA A 323 -6.73 -22.82 20.36
C ALA A 323 -7.69 -23.16 19.21
N GLY A 324 -8.93 -23.53 19.56
CA GLY A 324 -9.98 -23.79 18.57
C GLY A 324 -9.83 -25.11 17.79
N ALA A 325 -9.26 -26.15 18.41
CA ALA A 325 -9.14 -27.47 17.79
C ALA A 325 -10.53 -28.04 17.44
N PRO A 326 -10.71 -28.61 16.23
CA PRO A 326 -11.94 -29.31 15.90
C PRO A 326 -11.98 -30.71 16.55
N ASP A 327 -13.18 -31.24 16.78
CA ASP A 327 -13.38 -32.61 17.29
C ASP A 327 -12.80 -33.69 16.34
N THR A 328 -12.59 -33.34 15.07
CA THR A 328 -12.03 -34.23 14.04
C THR A 328 -10.50 -34.29 14.04
N LEU A 329 -9.81 -33.52 14.88
CA LEU A 329 -8.35 -33.34 14.81
C LEU A 329 -7.55 -34.65 14.86
N GLU A 330 -7.92 -35.59 15.74
CA GLU A 330 -7.20 -36.87 15.83
C GLU A 330 -7.33 -37.67 14.53
N ASP A 331 -8.51 -37.69 13.94
CA ASP A 331 -8.78 -38.38 12.68
C ASP A 331 -8.08 -37.69 11.50
N ASP A 332 -8.19 -36.36 11.44
CA ASP A 332 -7.52 -35.50 10.47
C ASP A 332 -5.99 -35.74 10.47
N ASN A 333 -5.39 -35.93 11.64
CA ASN A 333 -3.95 -36.17 11.79
C ASN A 333 -3.54 -37.64 11.57
N ARG A 334 -4.45 -38.62 11.71
CA ARG A 334 -4.14 -40.03 11.39
C ARG A 334 -3.82 -40.25 9.91
N HIS A 335 -4.40 -39.42 9.04
CA HIS A 335 -4.18 -39.45 7.59
C HIS A 335 -3.17 -38.41 7.09
N ALA A 336 -2.52 -37.70 8.02
CA ALA A 336 -1.50 -36.70 7.69
C ALA A 336 -0.21 -37.33 7.17
N ALA A 337 0.44 -36.65 6.23
CA ALA A 337 1.73 -37.07 5.71
C ALA A 337 2.83 -36.91 6.77
N GLN A 338 3.53 -38.01 7.06
CA GLN A 338 4.53 -38.08 8.12
C GLN A 338 5.93 -37.72 7.60
N ARG A 339 6.19 -36.43 7.36
CA ARG A 339 7.47 -35.92 6.82
C ARG A 339 8.36 -35.19 7.83
N GLY A 340 7.96 -35.17 9.11
CA GLY A 340 8.62 -34.37 10.14
C GLY A 340 8.34 -32.86 10.01
N GLU A 341 7.35 -32.47 9.20
CA GLU A 341 6.80 -31.12 9.15
C GLU A 341 5.44 -31.08 9.87
N HIS A 342 5.01 -29.92 10.34
CA HIS A 342 3.66 -29.69 10.85
C HIS A 342 3.24 -28.23 10.57
N MET A 343 1.98 -27.88 10.80
CA MET A 343 1.54 -26.48 10.82
C MET A 343 0.86 -26.16 12.15
N ILE A 344 0.90 -24.89 12.57
CA ILE A 344 0.34 -24.48 13.86
C ILE A 344 -0.81 -23.49 13.65
N ILE A 345 -1.98 -23.78 14.21
CA ILE A 345 -3.10 -22.85 14.31
C ILE A 345 -3.07 -22.24 15.71
N ASN A 346 -2.56 -21.02 15.82
CA ASN A 346 -2.38 -20.32 17.09
C ASN A 346 -3.63 -19.53 17.55
N PHE A 347 -4.64 -19.39 16.68
CA PHE A 347 -5.82 -18.55 16.88
C PHE A 347 -7.09 -19.25 16.36
N PRO A 348 -8.26 -19.15 17.03
CA PRO A 348 -9.49 -19.84 16.64
C PRO A 348 -10.17 -19.18 15.41
N ILE A 349 -9.57 -19.34 14.24
CA ILE A 349 -10.00 -18.69 12.99
C ILE A 349 -10.85 -19.60 12.09
N GLY A 350 -11.38 -20.70 12.62
CA GLY A 350 -12.17 -21.67 11.83
C GLY A 350 -11.35 -22.47 10.80
N SER A 351 -10.02 -22.50 10.93
CA SER A 351 -9.13 -23.21 10.01
C SER A 351 -9.40 -24.72 10.01
N ARG A 352 -9.53 -25.31 8.81
CA ARG A 352 -9.62 -26.77 8.58
C ARG A 352 -8.76 -27.15 7.36
N PRO A 353 -7.42 -27.27 7.53
CA PRO A 353 -6.49 -27.50 6.43
C PRO A 353 -6.76 -28.75 5.60
N ARG A 354 -7.32 -29.81 6.21
CA ARG A 354 -7.73 -31.05 5.49
C ARG A 354 -8.84 -30.85 4.46
N LYS A 355 -9.58 -29.75 4.56
CA LYS A 355 -10.59 -29.32 3.60
C LYS A 355 -10.12 -28.12 2.77
N ASN A 356 -8.82 -27.86 2.76
CA ASN A 356 -8.20 -26.66 2.23
C ASN A 356 -8.78 -25.34 2.80
N ILE A 357 -9.42 -25.34 3.98
CA ILE A 357 -9.95 -24.11 4.59
C ILE A 357 -8.87 -23.48 5.47
N ALA A 358 -8.35 -22.32 5.06
CA ALA A 358 -7.38 -21.53 5.80
C ALA A 358 -8.03 -20.81 6.99
N ALA A 359 -9.21 -20.22 6.79
CA ALA A 359 -10.00 -19.54 7.81
C ALA A 359 -11.49 -19.55 7.46
N SER A 360 -12.36 -19.46 8.47
CA SER A 360 -13.79 -19.30 8.29
C SER A 360 -14.44 -18.61 9.49
N ILE A 361 -15.39 -17.71 9.22
CA ILE A 361 -16.22 -17.04 10.23
C ILE A 361 -17.64 -16.83 9.69
N HIS A 362 -18.61 -16.81 10.59
CA HIS A 362 -20.02 -16.55 10.30
C HIS A 362 -20.60 -15.63 11.37
N GLY A 363 -21.55 -14.79 10.98
CA GLY A 363 -22.31 -13.96 11.90
C GLY A 363 -23.61 -13.47 11.27
N HIS A 364 -24.53 -13.03 12.11
CA HIS A 364 -25.83 -12.50 11.68
C HIS A 364 -26.40 -11.49 12.68
N ILE A 365 -27.37 -10.71 12.22
CA ILE A 365 -28.28 -9.89 13.03
C ILE A 365 -29.71 -10.06 12.49
N GLY A 366 -30.69 -9.90 13.38
CA GLY A 366 -32.11 -9.98 13.01
C GLY A 366 -32.59 -11.38 12.64
N ASP A 367 -33.67 -11.44 11.85
CA ASP A 367 -34.37 -12.66 11.44
C ASP A 367 -34.45 -12.72 9.91
N MET A 368 -33.63 -13.59 9.31
CA MET A 368 -33.54 -13.73 7.85
C MET A 368 -34.82 -14.28 7.22
N ASP A 369 -35.51 -15.21 7.89
CA ASP A 369 -36.74 -15.81 7.36
C ASP A 369 -37.83 -14.75 7.29
N LYS A 370 -37.97 -13.94 8.35
CA LYS A 370 -38.85 -12.78 8.34
C LYS A 370 -38.45 -11.76 7.28
N GLY A 371 -37.17 -11.41 7.18
CA GLY A 371 -36.69 -10.40 6.24
C GLY A 371 -36.96 -10.76 4.77
N PHE A 372 -36.81 -12.04 4.39
CA PHE A 372 -37.15 -12.49 3.04
C PHE A 372 -38.65 -12.72 2.84
N ALA A 373 -39.40 -13.16 3.86
CA ALA A 373 -40.86 -13.24 3.77
C ALA A 373 -41.51 -11.86 3.60
N ASP A 374 -40.89 -10.82 4.16
CA ASP A 374 -41.30 -9.43 3.97
C ASP A 374 -40.87 -8.85 2.62
N ALA A 375 -40.01 -9.49 1.83
CA ALA A 375 -39.58 -8.94 0.55
C ALA A 375 -40.65 -9.08 -0.54
N ASP A 376 -40.84 -8.04 -1.36
CA ASP A 376 -41.65 -8.12 -2.59
C ASP A 376 -40.83 -8.64 -3.78
N VAL A 377 -39.52 -8.33 -3.80
CA VAL A 377 -38.55 -8.81 -4.79
C VAL A 377 -37.34 -9.38 -4.06
N ILE A 378 -36.88 -10.55 -4.52
CA ILE A 378 -35.68 -11.22 -4.02
C ILE A 378 -34.78 -11.54 -5.19
N ILE A 379 -33.50 -11.20 -5.07
CA ILE A 379 -32.46 -11.62 -6.01
C ILE A 379 -31.36 -12.39 -5.29
N GLU A 380 -30.68 -13.26 -6.03
CA GLU A 380 -29.49 -13.98 -5.59
C GLU A 380 -28.52 -14.07 -6.77
N ARG A 381 -27.30 -13.56 -6.59
CA ARG A 381 -26.28 -13.44 -7.64
C ARG A 381 -24.90 -13.71 -7.08
N THR A 382 -24.01 -14.23 -7.92
CA THR A 382 -22.60 -14.46 -7.60
C THR A 382 -21.71 -13.59 -8.47
N TYR A 383 -20.70 -12.99 -7.85
CA TYR A 383 -19.74 -12.08 -8.47
C TYR A 383 -18.32 -12.56 -8.22
N ASN A 384 -17.48 -12.48 -9.26
CA ASN A 384 -16.10 -12.95 -9.22
C ASN A 384 -15.12 -11.77 -9.33
N SER A 385 -13.94 -11.97 -8.75
CA SER A 385 -12.86 -10.99 -8.77
C SER A 385 -11.53 -11.69 -8.98
N THR A 386 -10.63 -11.09 -9.75
CA THR A 386 -9.31 -11.65 -10.08
C THR A 386 -8.23 -11.31 -9.05
N GLN A 387 -7.06 -11.93 -9.25
CA GLN A 387 -5.81 -11.64 -8.55
C GLN A 387 -5.15 -10.39 -9.15
N ALA A 388 -4.57 -9.53 -8.31
CA ALA A 388 -3.88 -8.31 -8.74
C ALA A 388 -2.61 -8.05 -7.91
N GLN A 389 -1.53 -7.64 -8.58
CA GLN A 389 -0.24 -7.23 -8.01
C GLN A 389 -0.20 -5.73 -7.66
N GLN A 390 0.43 -5.42 -6.53
CA GLN A 390 0.60 -4.06 -6.01
C GLN A 390 1.51 -3.24 -6.92
N CYS A 391 2.53 -3.90 -7.48
CA CYS A 391 3.55 -3.34 -8.36
C CYS A 391 4.25 -2.10 -7.78
N PRO A 392 4.81 -2.14 -6.55
CA PRO A 392 5.68 -1.07 -6.08
C PRO A 392 6.84 -0.90 -7.07
N THR A 393 7.25 0.34 -7.28
CA THR A 393 8.35 0.65 -8.20
C THR A 393 9.65 0.09 -7.63
N GLU A 394 9.89 0.29 -6.34
CA GLU A 394 10.95 -0.39 -5.60
C GLU A 394 10.53 -1.83 -5.27
N THR A 395 11.21 -2.81 -5.87
CA THR A 395 11.06 -4.23 -5.50
C THR A 395 11.47 -4.48 -4.04
N HIS A 396 11.03 -5.58 -3.44
CA HIS A 396 11.43 -5.94 -2.09
C HIS A 396 12.94 -6.03 -2.00
N ILE A 397 13.49 -5.35 -0.99
CA ILE A 397 14.92 -5.20 -0.78
C ILE A 397 15.22 -5.07 0.71
N CYS A 398 16.27 -5.75 1.16
CA CYS A 398 16.75 -5.69 2.53
C CYS A 398 18.27 -5.79 2.55
N PHE A 399 18.89 -4.91 3.33
CA PHE A 399 20.32 -4.93 3.60
C PHE A 399 20.55 -5.11 5.10
N THR A 400 21.36 -6.10 5.47
CA THR A 400 21.64 -6.42 6.87
C THR A 400 23.14 -6.46 7.13
N ARG A 401 23.54 -6.11 8.35
CA ARG A 401 24.94 -6.20 8.81
C ARG A 401 25.00 -6.43 10.32
N MET A 402 26.14 -6.95 10.79
CA MET A 402 26.45 -6.95 12.22
C MET A 402 27.08 -5.62 12.63
N ASP A 403 26.70 -5.12 13.80
CA ASP A 403 27.35 -4.03 14.54
C ASP A 403 27.72 -4.55 15.94
N GLY A 404 28.96 -5.05 16.07
CA GLY A 404 29.34 -5.87 17.20
C GLY A 404 28.46 -7.13 17.29
N ASP A 405 27.68 -7.25 18.36
CA ASP A 405 26.74 -8.35 18.57
C ASP A 405 25.27 -7.98 18.26
N ARG A 406 25.05 -6.85 17.59
CA ARG A 406 23.73 -6.38 17.15
C ARG A 406 23.56 -6.64 15.65
N LEU A 407 22.39 -7.12 15.25
CA LEU A 407 21.96 -7.20 13.86
C LEU A 407 21.28 -5.87 13.48
N VAL A 408 21.81 -5.17 12.48
CA VAL A 408 21.22 -3.96 11.90
C VAL A 408 20.56 -4.34 10.58
N ILE A 409 19.32 -3.89 10.37
CA ILE A 409 18.48 -4.21 9.22
C ILE A 409 17.98 -2.91 8.61
N HIS A 410 18.47 -2.57 7.42
CA HIS A 410 17.90 -1.54 6.55
C HIS A 410 16.82 -2.21 5.69
N ALA A 411 15.55 -1.86 5.94
CA ALA A 411 14.41 -2.56 5.35
C ALA A 411 13.48 -1.62 4.58
N SER A 412 13.01 -2.10 3.44
CA SER A 412 11.86 -1.53 2.74
C SER A 412 10.58 -2.20 3.27
N THR A 413 10.04 -1.67 4.38
CA THR A 413 8.96 -2.32 5.14
C THR A 413 7.88 -1.34 5.57
N GLN A 414 6.63 -1.81 5.68
CA GLN A 414 5.52 -1.09 6.32
C GLN A 414 5.50 -1.27 7.84
N VAL A 415 6.16 -2.30 8.39
CA VAL A 415 5.92 -2.79 9.75
C VAL A 415 7.22 -3.05 10.54
N PRO A 416 8.07 -2.03 10.74
CA PRO A 416 9.41 -2.20 11.31
C PRO A 416 9.41 -2.90 12.69
N TRP A 417 8.39 -2.67 13.50
CA TRP A 417 8.23 -3.27 14.83
C TRP A 417 7.90 -4.76 14.78
N HIS A 418 6.99 -5.15 13.89
CA HIS A 418 6.64 -6.57 13.69
C HIS A 418 7.79 -7.31 13.02
N LEU A 419 8.50 -6.66 12.08
CA LEU A 419 9.72 -7.19 11.48
C LEU A 419 10.78 -7.49 12.56
N ARG A 420 11.08 -6.52 13.45
CA ARG A 420 12.03 -6.74 14.56
C ARG A 420 11.60 -7.93 15.44
N ARG A 421 10.32 -8.00 15.81
CA ARG A 421 9.77 -9.09 16.64
C ARG A 421 9.97 -10.45 15.97
N GLN A 422 9.63 -10.57 14.69
CA GLN A 422 9.68 -11.83 13.95
C GLN A 422 11.12 -12.26 13.68
N VAL A 423 11.95 -11.36 13.15
CA VAL A 423 13.35 -11.67 12.86
C VAL A 423 14.08 -12.07 14.13
N ALA A 424 13.92 -11.33 15.24
CA ALA A 424 14.54 -11.68 16.52
C ALA A 424 14.22 -13.12 16.96
N ARG A 425 12.95 -13.54 16.83
CA ARG A 425 12.54 -14.92 17.11
C ARG A 425 13.19 -15.92 16.14
N LEU A 426 13.16 -15.62 14.84
CA LEU A 426 13.61 -16.54 13.78
C LEU A 426 15.12 -16.75 13.81
N VAL A 427 15.92 -15.72 14.06
CA VAL A 427 17.38 -15.83 14.15
C VAL A 427 17.89 -16.14 15.57
N GLY A 428 16.98 -16.34 16.54
CA GLY A 428 17.34 -16.69 17.91
C GLY A 428 18.00 -15.57 18.72
N MET A 429 17.72 -14.31 18.39
CA MET A 429 18.26 -13.12 19.07
C MET A 429 17.20 -12.44 19.96
N LYS A 430 17.65 -11.77 21.02
CA LYS A 430 16.76 -10.89 21.80
C LYS A 430 16.50 -9.61 21.01
N GLN A 431 15.29 -9.04 21.09
CA GLN A 431 14.93 -7.84 20.30
C GLN A 431 15.86 -6.64 20.52
N HIS A 432 16.40 -6.45 21.73
CA HIS A 432 17.37 -5.38 21.98
C HIS A 432 18.70 -5.57 21.23
N LYS A 433 18.94 -6.71 20.56
CA LYS A 433 20.09 -6.96 19.68
C LYS A 433 19.72 -6.88 18.20
N VAL A 434 18.48 -6.50 17.87
CA VAL A 434 18.01 -6.36 16.49
C VAL A 434 17.53 -4.92 16.30
N HIS A 435 18.20 -4.18 15.44
CA HIS A 435 17.88 -2.79 15.10
C HIS A 435 17.35 -2.75 13.67
N VAL A 436 16.06 -2.48 13.52
CA VAL A 436 15.43 -2.24 12.22
C VAL A 436 15.35 -0.74 11.97
N ILE A 437 15.81 -0.33 10.79
CA ILE A 437 15.72 1.01 10.24
C ILE A 437 14.87 0.91 8.97
N LYS A 438 13.67 1.48 9.02
CA LYS A 438 12.84 1.65 7.82
C LYS A 438 13.36 2.83 7.01
N GLU A 439 14.06 2.53 5.91
CA GLU A 439 14.46 3.55 4.94
C GLU A 439 13.21 4.14 4.24
N ARG A 440 13.39 5.07 3.30
CA ARG A 440 12.28 5.42 2.42
C ARG A 440 11.89 4.19 1.59
N VAL A 441 10.61 4.11 1.27
CA VAL A 441 9.98 2.94 0.65
C VAL A 441 9.39 3.40 -0.67
N GLY A 442 9.83 2.83 -1.79
CA GLY A 442 9.38 3.19 -3.15
C GLY A 442 8.02 2.57 -3.50
N GLY A 443 7.04 2.74 -2.59
CA GLY A 443 5.72 2.15 -2.64
C GLY A 443 5.63 0.83 -1.85
N GLY A 444 4.53 0.66 -1.12
CA GLY A 444 4.21 -0.56 -0.38
C GLY A 444 2.85 -1.13 -0.77
N PHE A 445 1.80 -0.29 -0.73
CA PHE A 445 0.43 -0.63 -1.14
C PHE A 445 -0.14 -1.92 -0.51
N GLY A 446 0.40 -2.34 0.64
CA GLY A 446 0.07 -3.58 1.32
C GLY A 446 1.16 -4.67 1.22
N SER A 447 1.87 -4.77 0.09
CA SER A 447 2.85 -5.86 -0.15
C SER A 447 3.95 -5.94 0.93
N LYS A 448 4.51 -4.78 1.30
CA LYS A 448 5.57 -4.64 2.30
C LYS A 448 5.06 -4.71 3.76
N GLN A 449 3.81 -5.12 3.96
CA GLN A 449 3.34 -5.55 5.28
C GLN A 449 3.88 -6.94 5.63
N ASP A 450 4.11 -7.80 4.65
CA ASP A 450 4.61 -9.15 4.89
C ASP A 450 6.13 -9.17 5.01
N ILE A 451 6.66 -10.03 5.88
CA ILE A 451 8.08 -10.31 6.06
C ILE A 451 8.44 -11.44 5.09
N LEU A 452 9.00 -11.08 3.94
CA LEU A 452 9.14 -11.96 2.78
C LEU A 452 10.57 -12.28 2.39
N LEU A 453 11.54 -11.50 2.81
CA LEU A 453 12.95 -11.79 2.51
C LEU A 453 13.91 -11.38 3.62
N GLU A 454 13.44 -10.56 4.55
CA GLU A 454 14.23 -9.94 5.60
C GLU A 454 14.74 -10.98 6.59
N GLU A 455 13.97 -12.04 6.85
CA GLU A 455 14.37 -13.14 7.72
C GLU A 455 15.49 -13.99 7.11
N VAL A 456 15.47 -14.19 5.78
CA VAL A 456 16.54 -14.91 5.07
C VAL A 456 17.81 -14.06 5.04
N CYS A 457 17.67 -12.77 4.75
CA CYS A 457 18.79 -11.81 4.75
C CYS A 457 19.44 -11.71 6.14
N ALA A 458 18.61 -11.57 7.18
CA ALA A 458 19.06 -11.57 8.57
C ALA A 458 19.78 -12.86 8.98
N TRP A 459 19.22 -14.02 8.64
CA TRP A 459 19.85 -15.32 8.95
C TRP A 459 21.20 -15.46 8.25
N ALA A 460 21.30 -15.10 6.96
CA ALA A 460 22.54 -15.10 6.22
C ALA A 460 23.62 -14.25 6.88
N THR A 461 23.27 -13.04 7.33
CA THR A 461 24.19 -12.16 8.08
C THR A 461 24.61 -12.78 9.41
N CYS A 462 23.67 -13.34 10.17
CA CYS A 462 23.97 -13.94 11.47
C CYS A 462 24.91 -15.16 11.37
N VAL A 463 24.76 -16.00 10.34
CA VAL A 463 25.58 -17.21 10.19
C VAL A 463 26.94 -16.94 9.53
N THR A 464 27.03 -15.92 8.67
CA THR A 464 28.28 -15.58 7.95
C THR A 464 29.10 -14.49 8.65
N GLY A 465 28.46 -13.63 9.45
CA GLY A 465 29.06 -12.42 10.01
C GLY A 465 29.35 -11.32 8.96
N ARG A 466 28.97 -11.51 7.70
CA ARG A 466 29.18 -10.55 6.61
C ARG A 466 27.96 -9.67 6.40
N PRO A 467 28.09 -8.44 5.87
CA PRO A 467 26.95 -7.69 5.38
C PRO A 467 26.30 -8.41 4.19
N VAL A 468 24.97 -8.43 4.13
CA VAL A 468 24.21 -9.15 3.12
C VAL A 468 23.10 -8.27 2.55
N LEU A 469 23.02 -8.21 1.22
CA LEU A 469 21.92 -7.63 0.45
C LEU A 469 21.06 -8.76 -0.13
N PHE A 470 19.75 -8.63 0.01
CA PHE A 470 18.80 -9.45 -0.74
C PHE A 470 17.75 -8.56 -1.40
N ARG A 471 17.64 -8.67 -2.72
CA ARG A 471 16.70 -7.93 -3.56
C ARG A 471 15.96 -8.91 -4.46
N TYR A 472 14.64 -8.78 -4.54
CA TYR A 472 13.84 -9.47 -5.54
C TYR A 472 14.02 -8.85 -6.93
N THR A 473 14.14 -9.69 -7.94
CA THR A 473 13.87 -9.29 -9.33
C THR A 473 12.38 -8.94 -9.48
N ARG A 474 12.01 -8.25 -10.55
CA ARG A 474 10.62 -7.98 -10.90
C ARG A 474 9.84 -9.27 -11.16
N GLU A 475 10.45 -10.32 -11.71
CA GLU A 475 9.81 -11.64 -11.80
C GLU A 475 9.52 -12.21 -10.41
N GLU A 476 10.48 -12.11 -9.49
CA GLU A 476 10.30 -12.57 -8.11
C GLU A 476 9.20 -11.77 -7.37
N GLU A 477 9.04 -10.47 -7.66
CA GLU A 477 7.89 -9.69 -7.19
C GLU A 477 6.55 -10.24 -7.67
N PHE A 478 6.47 -10.86 -8.85
CA PHE A 478 5.20 -11.40 -9.32
C PHE A 478 4.86 -12.76 -8.74
N ILE A 479 5.87 -13.61 -8.54
CA ILE A 479 5.67 -15.02 -8.18
C ILE A 479 5.82 -15.30 -6.68
N ALA A 480 6.47 -14.42 -5.92
CA ALA A 480 6.79 -14.66 -4.51
C ALA A 480 6.37 -13.57 -3.53
N ASN A 481 6.04 -12.37 -4.01
CA ASN A 481 5.32 -11.37 -3.20
C ASN A 481 3.85 -11.79 -3.03
N THR A 482 3.22 -11.29 -1.97
CA THR A 482 1.80 -11.50 -1.77
C THR A 482 0.98 -10.51 -2.59
N SER A 483 -0.05 -11.01 -3.26
CA SER A 483 -0.96 -10.23 -4.11
C SER A 483 -2.34 -10.06 -3.47
N ARG A 484 -3.26 -9.30 -4.09
CA ARG A 484 -4.67 -9.28 -3.68
C ARG A 484 -5.30 -10.67 -3.80
N HIS A 485 -6.03 -11.14 -2.77
CA HIS A 485 -6.82 -12.39 -2.81
C HIS A 485 -7.74 -12.46 -4.03
N VAL A 486 -8.09 -13.66 -4.47
CA VAL A 486 -9.22 -13.89 -5.39
C VAL A 486 -10.48 -14.07 -4.54
N ALA A 487 -11.65 -13.59 -4.99
CA ALA A 487 -12.90 -13.88 -4.28
C ALA A 487 -14.07 -14.15 -5.23
N LYS A 488 -14.96 -15.03 -4.74
CA LYS A 488 -16.27 -15.37 -5.29
C LYS A 488 -17.31 -15.03 -4.23
N VAL A 489 -18.13 -14.03 -4.49
CA VAL A 489 -19.05 -13.45 -3.50
C VAL A 489 -20.48 -13.62 -3.98
N THR A 490 -21.29 -14.34 -3.21
CA THR A 490 -22.72 -14.49 -3.47
C THR A 490 -23.50 -13.53 -2.58
N VAL A 491 -24.33 -12.70 -3.18
CA VAL A 491 -25.20 -11.74 -2.48
C VAL A 491 -26.66 -12.07 -2.77
N LYS A 492 -27.45 -12.17 -1.70
CA LYS A 492 -28.90 -12.31 -1.75
C LYS A 492 -29.55 -11.11 -1.09
N LEU A 493 -30.40 -10.39 -1.83
CA LEU A 493 -31.08 -9.19 -1.36
C LEU A 493 -32.59 -9.42 -1.41
N GLY A 494 -33.29 -8.98 -0.36
CA GLY A 494 -34.75 -8.82 -0.34
C GLY A 494 -35.10 -7.35 -0.20
N ALA A 495 -36.07 -6.87 -0.98
CA ALA A 495 -36.58 -5.51 -0.88
C ALA A 495 -38.09 -5.43 -1.09
N LYS A 496 -38.68 -4.36 -0.56
CA LYS A 496 -40.06 -3.95 -0.85
C LYS A 496 -40.15 -3.28 -2.23
N LYS A 497 -41.38 -3.12 -2.75
CA LYS A 497 -41.65 -2.38 -4.00
C LYS A 497 -41.14 -0.94 -3.99
N ASP A 498 -41.06 -0.32 -2.81
CA ASP A 498 -40.47 1.00 -2.63
C ASP A 498 -38.93 0.98 -2.58
N GLY A 499 -38.27 -0.15 -2.81
CA GLY A 499 -36.81 -0.27 -2.81
C GLY A 499 -36.16 -0.32 -1.43
N ARG A 500 -36.91 -0.31 -0.33
CA ARG A 500 -36.34 -0.51 1.01
C ARG A 500 -35.88 -1.95 1.19
N LEU A 501 -34.62 -2.14 1.61
CA LEU A 501 -34.05 -3.46 1.90
C LEU A 501 -34.70 -4.08 3.15
N THR A 502 -35.06 -5.36 3.07
CA THR A 502 -35.64 -6.15 4.16
C THR A 502 -34.73 -7.27 4.64
N ALA A 503 -33.84 -7.77 3.78
CA ALA A 503 -32.83 -8.77 4.13
C ALA A 503 -31.59 -8.66 3.23
N VAL A 504 -30.41 -8.90 3.81
CA VAL A 504 -29.14 -8.98 3.07
C VAL A 504 -28.37 -10.22 3.53
N LYS A 505 -28.00 -11.10 2.60
CA LYS A 505 -27.07 -12.20 2.86
C LYS A 505 -25.85 -12.11 1.97
N MET A 506 -24.65 -12.28 2.55
CA MET A 506 -23.38 -12.30 1.82
C MET A 506 -22.55 -13.56 2.15
N ASP A 507 -22.34 -14.43 1.17
CA ASP A 507 -21.36 -15.53 1.24
C ASP A 507 -20.09 -15.10 0.51
N PHE A 508 -19.03 -14.79 1.26
CA PHE A 508 -17.75 -14.32 0.77
C PHE A 508 -16.73 -15.46 0.80
N ARG A 509 -16.40 -16.00 -0.38
CA ARG A 509 -15.37 -17.04 -0.51
C ARG A 509 -14.11 -16.45 -1.10
N ALA A 510 -12.96 -16.73 -0.47
CA ALA A 510 -11.67 -16.22 -0.90
C ALA A 510 -10.68 -17.34 -1.21
N ASN A 511 -9.72 -17.07 -2.09
CA ASN A 511 -8.52 -17.89 -2.29
C ASN A 511 -7.32 -17.12 -1.73
N THR A 512 -6.56 -17.75 -0.83
CA THR A 512 -5.35 -17.17 -0.19
C THR A 512 -4.04 -17.70 -0.79
N GLY A 513 -4.14 -18.52 -1.83
CA GLY A 513 -2.97 -19.20 -2.38
C GLY A 513 -2.41 -20.21 -1.37
N PRO A 514 -1.08 -20.33 -1.25
CA PRO A 514 -0.43 -21.43 -0.57
C PRO A 514 -0.23 -21.21 0.93
N TYR A 515 -0.47 -20.00 1.44
CA TYR A 515 -0.15 -19.61 2.81
C TYR A 515 -1.27 -18.76 3.44
N GLY A 516 -1.42 -18.87 4.75
CA GLY A 516 -2.54 -18.38 5.53
C GLY A 516 -2.35 -16.98 6.10
N ASN A 517 -1.28 -16.26 5.75
CA ASN A 517 -1.10 -14.87 6.15
C ASN A 517 -2.30 -14.02 5.67
N HIS A 518 -2.91 -13.29 6.60
CA HIS A 518 -4.12 -12.48 6.36
C HIS A 518 -5.35 -13.26 5.85
N SER A 519 -5.38 -14.60 5.96
CA SER A 519 -6.47 -15.43 5.42
C SER A 519 -7.82 -15.16 6.08
N LEU A 520 -7.83 -14.69 7.33
CA LEU A 520 -9.02 -14.23 8.03
C LEU A 520 -9.27 -12.74 7.77
N THR A 521 -8.27 -11.90 8.06
CA THR A 521 -8.45 -10.45 8.20
C THR A 521 -8.76 -9.75 6.88
N VAL A 522 -8.17 -10.15 5.75
CA VAL A 522 -8.53 -9.57 4.44
C VAL A 522 -9.96 -9.94 4.06
N PRO A 523 -10.37 -11.23 4.00
CA PRO A 523 -11.72 -11.59 3.59
C PRO A 523 -12.82 -11.09 4.53
N CYS A 524 -12.57 -11.01 5.86
CA CYS A 524 -13.52 -10.43 6.81
C CYS A 524 -13.85 -8.96 6.55
N ASN A 525 -12.91 -8.19 6.00
CA ASN A 525 -13.14 -6.79 5.70
C ASN A 525 -14.03 -6.57 4.46
N GLY A 526 -14.23 -7.59 3.62
CA GLY A 526 -15.26 -7.59 2.58
C GLY A 526 -16.64 -7.20 3.14
N PRO A 527 -17.30 -8.07 3.92
CA PRO A 527 -18.57 -7.76 4.56
C PRO A 527 -18.48 -6.61 5.58
N ALA A 528 -17.35 -6.47 6.32
CA ALA A 528 -17.23 -5.42 7.34
C ALA A 528 -17.26 -3.99 6.77
N LEU A 529 -16.94 -3.81 5.49
CA LEU A 529 -16.88 -2.48 4.87
C LEU A 529 -17.94 -2.28 3.80
N SER A 530 -18.55 -3.37 3.30
CA SER A 530 -19.60 -3.30 2.29
C SER A 530 -21.02 -3.40 2.87
N LEU A 531 -21.27 -4.22 3.91
CA LEU A 531 -22.60 -4.35 4.51
C LEU A 531 -23.04 -3.08 5.26
N PRO A 532 -22.18 -2.40 6.05
CA PRO A 532 -22.60 -1.20 6.77
C PRO A 532 -22.96 -0.01 5.88
N LEU A 533 -22.57 -0.03 4.59
CA LEU A 533 -22.99 0.98 3.61
C LEU A 533 -24.50 0.99 3.40
N TYR A 534 -25.17 -0.14 3.60
CA TYR A 534 -26.61 -0.32 3.43
C TYR A 534 -27.24 -0.94 4.68
N PRO A 535 -27.46 -0.17 5.76
CA PRO A 535 -28.03 -0.68 7.00
C PRO A 535 -29.36 -1.41 6.78
N CYS A 536 -29.45 -2.62 7.31
CA CYS A 536 -30.64 -3.46 7.25
C CYS A 536 -30.80 -4.20 8.59
N ASP A 537 -32.04 -4.46 9.01
CA ASP A 537 -32.30 -5.11 10.30
C ASP A 537 -32.05 -6.63 10.26
N ASN A 538 -32.08 -7.26 9.08
CA ASN A 538 -31.88 -8.70 8.92
C ASN A 538 -30.70 -8.95 7.99
N VAL A 539 -29.55 -9.33 8.56
CA VAL A 539 -28.31 -9.51 7.80
C VAL A 539 -27.60 -10.78 8.23
N ASP A 540 -27.13 -11.56 7.27
CA ASP A 540 -26.33 -12.77 7.47
C ASP A 540 -25.06 -12.70 6.62
N PHE A 541 -23.91 -13.10 7.18
CA PHE A 541 -22.68 -13.20 6.41
C PHE A 541 -21.89 -14.45 6.77
N GLN A 542 -21.25 -15.01 5.75
CA GLN A 542 -20.29 -16.09 5.89
C GLN A 542 -19.01 -15.71 5.14
N VAL A 543 -17.87 -15.95 5.76
CA VAL A 543 -16.55 -15.80 5.13
C VAL A 543 -15.86 -17.16 5.19
N THR A 544 -15.37 -17.64 4.05
CA THR A 544 -14.56 -18.86 3.99
C THR A 544 -13.38 -18.65 3.04
N THR A 545 -12.17 -18.87 3.55
CA THR A 545 -10.93 -18.68 2.80
C THR A 545 -10.27 -20.02 2.54
N TYR A 546 -9.96 -20.30 1.28
CA TYR A 546 -9.38 -21.56 0.83
C TYR A 546 -7.91 -21.42 0.46
N TYR A 547 -7.12 -22.45 0.78
CA TYR A 547 -5.79 -22.67 0.23
C TYR A 547 -5.87 -23.15 -1.21
N SER A 548 -4.88 -22.76 -2.00
CA SER A 548 -4.64 -23.27 -3.36
C SER A 548 -3.15 -23.16 -3.69
N ASN A 549 -2.78 -23.39 -4.95
CA ASN A 549 -1.42 -23.37 -5.46
C ASN A 549 -1.12 -22.19 -6.41
N ILE A 550 -2.01 -21.20 -6.51
CA ILE A 550 -1.69 -19.91 -7.15
C ILE A 550 -0.61 -19.16 -6.36
N CYS A 551 -0.01 -18.12 -6.93
CA CYS A 551 0.98 -17.31 -6.21
C CYS A 551 0.40 -16.70 -4.93
N PRO A 552 1.22 -16.45 -3.89
CA PRO A 552 0.75 -16.04 -2.58
C PRO A 552 -0.17 -14.81 -2.58
N ASN A 553 -1.16 -14.80 -1.68
CA ASN A 553 -2.02 -13.65 -1.44
C ASN A 553 -1.74 -13.04 -0.06
N GLY A 554 -2.14 -11.78 0.11
CA GLY A 554 -1.88 -11.02 1.33
C GLY A 554 -2.49 -9.63 1.26
N ALA A 555 -1.87 -8.70 1.98
CA ALA A 555 -2.37 -7.34 2.08
C ALA A 555 -2.23 -6.59 0.75
N TYR A 556 -3.35 -6.06 0.25
CA TYR A 556 -3.38 -5.05 -0.80
C TYR A 556 -4.31 -3.94 -0.31
N GLN A 557 -3.90 -2.68 -0.50
CA GLN A 557 -4.72 -1.49 -0.29
C GLN A 557 -6.23 -1.71 -0.54
N GLY A 558 -7.09 -1.29 0.40
CA GLY A 558 -8.54 -1.54 0.37
C GLY A 558 -8.94 -2.83 1.10
N TYR A 559 -8.01 -3.78 1.22
CA TYR A 559 -8.03 -4.87 2.19
C TYR A 559 -9.36 -5.63 2.26
N GLY A 560 -9.75 -6.27 1.14
CA GLY A 560 -10.99 -7.05 1.03
C GLY A 560 -12.24 -6.24 0.64
N ALA A 561 -12.31 -4.97 1.04
CA ALA A 561 -13.46 -4.09 0.77
C ALA A 561 -13.85 -3.98 -0.70
N PRO A 562 -12.92 -3.85 -1.68
CA PRO A 562 -13.30 -3.70 -3.09
C PRO A 562 -14.21 -4.83 -3.59
N LYS A 563 -13.97 -6.06 -3.13
CA LYS A 563 -14.68 -7.26 -3.61
C LYS A 563 -16.07 -7.38 -2.99
N GLY A 564 -16.17 -7.10 -1.68
CA GLY A 564 -17.46 -7.03 -1.00
C GLY A 564 -18.32 -5.91 -1.59
N ASN A 565 -17.70 -4.75 -1.84
CA ASN A 565 -18.38 -3.59 -2.42
C ASN A 565 -18.86 -3.85 -3.85
N PHE A 566 -18.04 -4.48 -4.69
CA PHE A 566 -18.45 -4.91 -6.03
C PHE A 566 -19.73 -5.73 -6.02
N ALA A 567 -19.74 -6.78 -5.21
CA ALA A 567 -20.82 -7.73 -5.17
C ALA A 567 -22.12 -7.08 -4.67
N ILE A 568 -22.06 -6.27 -3.60
CA ILE A 568 -23.26 -5.64 -3.05
C ILE A 568 -23.78 -4.49 -3.93
N THR A 569 -22.90 -3.66 -4.51
CA THR A 569 -23.33 -2.56 -5.39
C THR A 569 -23.93 -3.11 -6.69
N MET A 570 -23.33 -4.14 -7.28
CA MET A 570 -23.87 -4.79 -8.48
C MET A 570 -25.21 -5.46 -8.18
N ALA A 571 -25.33 -6.19 -7.07
CA ALA A 571 -26.60 -6.79 -6.67
C ALA A 571 -27.67 -5.73 -6.42
N LEU A 572 -27.32 -4.63 -5.76
CA LEU A 572 -28.26 -3.53 -5.53
C LEU A 572 -28.72 -2.90 -6.86
N ALA A 573 -27.81 -2.74 -7.84
CA ALA A 573 -28.16 -2.22 -9.16
C ALA A 573 -29.09 -3.17 -9.94
N GLU A 574 -28.82 -4.48 -9.93
CA GLU A 574 -29.72 -5.48 -10.53
C GLU A 574 -31.10 -5.53 -9.84
N LEU A 575 -31.13 -5.34 -8.52
CA LEU A 575 -32.37 -5.24 -7.76
C LEU A 575 -33.15 -3.96 -8.13
N ALA A 576 -32.45 -2.84 -8.30
CA ALA A 576 -33.02 -1.58 -8.72
C ALA A 576 -33.72 -1.71 -10.08
N GLU A 577 -33.07 -2.38 -11.04
CA GLU A 577 -33.62 -2.65 -12.36
C GLU A 577 -34.93 -3.45 -12.28
N GLN A 578 -34.98 -4.51 -11.47
CA GLN A 578 -36.20 -5.31 -11.28
C GLN A 578 -37.34 -4.52 -10.63
N LEU A 579 -37.00 -3.58 -9.75
CA LEU A 579 -37.95 -2.68 -9.11
C LEU A 579 -38.31 -1.46 -9.95
N GLN A 580 -37.63 -1.26 -11.09
CA GLN A 580 -37.75 -0.08 -11.93
C GLN A 580 -37.43 1.23 -11.18
N ILE A 581 -36.40 1.19 -10.33
CA ILE A 581 -35.88 2.33 -9.56
C ILE A 581 -34.49 2.67 -10.11
N ASP A 582 -34.19 3.97 -10.24
CA ASP A 582 -32.86 4.43 -10.64
C ASP A 582 -31.78 3.98 -9.63
N GLN A 583 -30.58 3.65 -10.13
CA GLN A 583 -29.48 3.14 -9.30
C GLN A 583 -29.11 4.12 -8.18
N LEU A 584 -29.03 5.41 -8.49
CA LEU A 584 -28.65 6.42 -7.52
C LEU A 584 -29.78 6.65 -6.50
N GLU A 585 -31.05 6.56 -6.92
CA GLU A 585 -32.20 6.64 -6.02
C GLU A 585 -32.25 5.48 -5.00
N ILE A 586 -32.03 4.24 -5.43
CA ILE A 586 -32.05 3.10 -4.50
C ILE A 586 -30.87 3.17 -3.50
N ILE A 587 -29.72 3.70 -3.94
CA ILE A 587 -28.57 3.97 -3.06
C ILE A 587 -28.94 5.04 -2.04
N GLU A 588 -29.49 6.19 -2.46
CA GLU A 588 -29.90 7.26 -1.53
C GLU A 588 -30.93 6.78 -0.52
N ARG A 589 -31.84 5.89 -0.92
CA ARG A 589 -32.88 5.35 -0.03
C ARG A 589 -32.35 4.43 1.06
N ASN A 590 -31.27 3.68 0.80
CA ASN A 590 -30.78 2.63 1.69
C ASN A 590 -29.40 2.90 2.29
N ARG A 591 -28.70 3.96 1.88
CA ARG A 591 -27.35 4.25 2.39
C ARG A 591 -27.35 4.53 3.89
N VAL A 592 -26.20 4.29 4.50
CA VAL A 592 -25.88 4.84 5.82
C VAL A 592 -25.96 6.36 5.84
N HIS A 593 -26.31 6.92 7.00
CA HIS A 593 -26.31 8.36 7.28
C HIS A 593 -25.62 8.67 8.60
N GLU A 594 -25.27 9.93 8.83
CA GLU A 594 -24.67 10.36 10.08
C GLU A 594 -25.55 9.99 11.29
N GLY A 595 -24.92 9.52 12.36
CA GLY A 595 -25.56 9.04 13.58
C GLY A 595 -26.16 7.63 13.49
N GLN A 596 -26.18 7.00 12.32
CA GLN A 596 -26.72 5.65 12.14
C GLN A 596 -25.89 4.61 12.87
N GLU A 597 -26.54 3.75 13.65
CA GLU A 597 -25.92 2.59 14.27
C GLU A 597 -25.59 1.52 13.22
N LEU A 598 -24.36 1.00 13.25
CA LEU A 598 -23.85 0.00 12.31
C LEU A 598 -23.90 -1.39 12.93
N LYS A 599 -25.11 -1.85 13.27
CA LYS A 599 -25.38 -3.09 14.02
C LYS A 599 -24.57 -4.31 13.57
N ILE A 600 -24.43 -4.50 12.26
CA ILE A 600 -23.71 -5.64 11.68
C ILE A 600 -22.23 -5.69 12.08
N LEU A 601 -21.61 -4.53 12.32
CA LEU A 601 -20.23 -4.49 12.79
C LEU A 601 -20.07 -5.12 14.16
N GLY A 602 -21.11 -5.13 15.01
CA GLY A 602 -21.12 -5.86 16.28
C GLY A 602 -21.02 -7.39 16.15
N ALA A 603 -21.31 -7.93 14.97
CA ALA A 603 -21.25 -9.37 14.67
C ALA A 603 -20.01 -9.77 13.83
N ILE A 604 -19.22 -8.81 13.34
CA ILE A 604 -18.03 -9.06 12.51
C ILE A 604 -16.77 -8.75 13.32
N GLY A 605 -15.86 -9.72 13.45
CA GLY A 605 -14.59 -9.55 14.18
C GLY A 605 -13.36 -9.93 13.37
N GLU A 606 -12.31 -9.10 13.44
CA GLU A 606 -10.98 -9.34 12.84
C GLU A 606 -10.04 -9.96 13.88
N GLY A 607 -10.39 -11.15 14.37
CA GLY A 607 -9.66 -11.82 15.46
C GLY A 607 -10.07 -11.36 16.86
N LYS A 608 -10.87 -10.29 17.00
CA LYS A 608 -11.54 -9.93 18.26
C LYS A 608 -12.96 -9.46 17.96
N ALA A 609 -13.92 -9.83 18.80
CA ALA A 609 -15.24 -9.23 18.75
C ALA A 609 -15.15 -7.74 19.18
N PRO A 610 -15.87 -6.83 18.51
CA PRO A 610 -15.94 -5.44 18.94
C PRO A 610 -16.46 -5.31 20.38
N THR A 611 -15.98 -4.31 21.10
CA THR A 611 -16.41 -4.03 22.48
C THR A 611 -17.74 -3.27 22.55
N SER A 612 -18.14 -2.62 21.45
CA SER A 612 -19.40 -1.91 21.28
C SER A 612 -19.85 -1.97 19.82
N VAL A 613 -21.14 -1.72 19.58
CA VAL A 613 -21.66 -1.50 18.24
C VAL A 613 -21.32 -0.06 17.84
N PRO A 614 -20.54 0.16 16.76
CA PRO A 614 -20.18 1.50 16.35
C PRO A 614 -21.33 2.20 15.62
N SER A 615 -21.27 3.53 15.56
CA SER A 615 -22.13 4.36 14.73
C SER A 615 -21.30 5.10 13.67
N ALA A 616 -21.96 5.53 12.59
CA ALA A 616 -21.40 6.47 11.63
C ALA A 616 -21.35 7.87 12.24
N ALA A 617 -20.37 8.13 13.10
CA ALA A 617 -20.28 9.35 13.90
C ALA A 617 -20.20 10.64 13.06
N SER A 618 -19.50 10.58 11.92
CA SER A 618 -19.48 11.60 10.88
C SER A 618 -19.67 10.92 9.52
N CYS A 619 -20.49 11.48 8.62
CA CYS A 619 -20.73 10.89 7.30
C CYS A 619 -21.17 11.91 6.26
N ALA A 620 -20.30 12.26 5.30
CA ALA A 620 -20.62 13.22 4.25
C ALA A 620 -21.26 12.62 2.98
N LEU A 621 -21.76 11.36 3.01
CA LEU A 621 -22.30 10.70 1.81
C LEU A 621 -23.44 11.46 1.12
N GLU A 622 -24.27 12.17 1.88
CA GLU A 622 -25.35 12.99 1.31
C GLU A 622 -24.80 14.07 0.38
N GLU A 623 -23.84 14.84 0.88
CA GLU A 623 -23.21 15.91 0.13
C GLU A 623 -22.36 15.38 -1.03
N ILE A 624 -21.65 14.27 -0.81
CA ILE A 624 -20.89 13.56 -1.84
C ILE A 624 -21.79 13.14 -3.01
N LEU A 625 -22.94 12.51 -2.72
CA LEU A 625 -23.85 12.05 -3.76
C LEU A 625 -24.51 13.23 -4.50
N ARG A 626 -24.86 14.30 -3.78
CA ARG A 626 -25.39 15.53 -4.36
C ARG A 626 -24.40 16.16 -5.34
N GLN A 627 -23.16 16.41 -4.90
CA GLN A 627 -22.11 16.98 -5.75
C GLN A 627 -21.79 16.07 -6.94
N GLY A 628 -21.64 14.77 -6.70
CA GLY A 628 -21.33 13.81 -7.76
C GLY A 628 -22.42 13.72 -8.84
N ARG A 629 -23.70 13.73 -8.43
CA ARG A 629 -24.87 13.78 -9.33
C ARG A 629 -24.82 15.01 -10.25
N GLU A 630 -24.50 16.18 -9.68
CA GLU A 630 -24.38 17.44 -10.42
C GLU A 630 -23.18 17.43 -11.38
N MET A 631 -22.00 17.02 -10.88
CA MET A 631 -20.75 17.00 -11.64
C MET A 631 -20.82 16.05 -12.86
N ILE A 632 -21.34 14.83 -12.68
CA ILE A 632 -21.45 13.87 -13.80
C ILE A 632 -22.68 14.12 -14.68
N GLN A 633 -23.53 15.08 -14.29
CA GLN A 633 -24.78 15.41 -14.97
C GLN A 633 -25.70 14.19 -15.08
N TRP A 634 -25.87 13.43 -13.98
CA TRP A 634 -26.53 12.11 -13.93
C TRP A 634 -27.77 12.00 -14.83
N SER A 635 -28.71 12.94 -14.69
CA SER A 635 -30.01 12.95 -15.38
C SER A 635 -30.00 13.56 -16.79
N SER A 636 -28.85 14.02 -17.29
CA SER A 636 -28.77 14.64 -18.62
C SER A 636 -28.82 13.60 -19.73
N PRO A 637 -29.41 13.89 -20.91
CA PRO A 637 -29.42 12.97 -22.03
C PRO A 637 -28.01 12.50 -22.43
N LYS A 638 -27.87 11.20 -22.73
CA LYS A 638 -26.61 10.61 -23.21
C LYS A 638 -26.50 10.79 -24.72
N PRO A 639 -25.35 11.22 -25.26
CA PRO A 639 -25.15 11.35 -26.70
C PRO A 639 -25.30 10.00 -27.42
N GLN A 640 -25.90 9.99 -28.60
CA GLN A 640 -25.85 8.84 -29.52
C GLN A 640 -24.72 9.03 -30.52
N ASN A 641 -23.87 8.01 -30.71
CA ASN A 641 -22.75 8.10 -31.63
C ASN A 641 -22.43 6.76 -32.32
N GLY A 642 -23.29 6.34 -33.25
CA GLY A 642 -23.09 5.11 -34.02
C GLY A 642 -22.97 3.89 -33.10
N ASP A 643 -21.86 3.14 -33.22
CA ASP A 643 -21.57 1.96 -32.40
C ASP A 643 -21.18 2.30 -30.94
N TRP A 644 -20.95 3.58 -30.62
CA TRP A 644 -20.58 4.03 -29.28
C TRP A 644 -21.80 4.39 -28.45
N HIS A 645 -21.98 3.68 -27.35
CA HIS A 645 -23.05 3.90 -26.38
C HIS A 645 -22.46 4.41 -25.06
N ILE A 646 -23.09 5.42 -24.48
CA ILE A 646 -22.61 6.06 -23.25
C ILE A 646 -23.48 5.63 -22.08
N GLY A 647 -22.83 5.29 -20.97
CA GLY A 647 -23.50 4.94 -19.72
C GLY A 647 -22.82 5.56 -18.51
N ARG A 648 -23.57 5.68 -17.42
CA ARG A 648 -23.15 6.26 -16.15
C ARG A 648 -23.38 5.29 -15.01
N GLY A 649 -22.45 5.26 -14.06
CA GLY A 649 -22.53 4.38 -12.90
C GLY A 649 -21.99 5.07 -11.66
N VAL A 650 -22.42 4.56 -10.50
CA VAL A 650 -22.06 5.08 -9.19
C VAL A 650 -21.85 3.94 -8.19
N ALA A 651 -20.88 4.11 -7.30
CA ALA A 651 -20.68 3.24 -6.15
C ALA A 651 -20.35 4.07 -4.91
N ILE A 652 -21.06 3.85 -3.80
CA ILE A 652 -20.64 4.37 -2.48
C ILE A 652 -19.61 3.43 -1.86
N ILE A 653 -18.74 3.98 -1.02
CA ILE A 653 -17.59 3.30 -0.43
C ILE A 653 -17.35 3.78 0.99
N MET A 654 -16.75 2.89 1.79
CA MET A 654 -16.39 3.10 3.18
C MET A 654 -15.05 2.42 3.45
N GLN A 655 -14.30 2.95 4.42
CA GLN A 655 -13.10 2.33 4.97
C GLN A 655 -13.00 2.63 6.48
N LYS A 656 -12.12 1.95 7.21
CA LYS A 656 -11.75 2.23 8.60
C LYS A 656 -10.48 3.09 8.68
N SER A 657 -10.33 3.87 9.73
CA SER A 657 -9.09 4.60 10.05
C SER A 657 -8.36 3.91 11.20
N GLY A 658 -7.74 2.77 10.90
CA GLY A 658 -7.14 1.83 11.85
C GLY A 658 -8.16 0.88 12.48
N ILE A 659 -7.69 0.01 13.37
CA ILE A 659 -8.47 -1.03 14.02
C ILE A 659 -8.61 -0.73 15.52
N PRO A 660 -9.76 -0.23 15.98
CA PRO A 660 -10.01 0.05 17.40
C PRO A 660 -9.72 -1.16 18.30
N ASP A 661 -9.28 -0.89 19.53
CA ASP A 661 -8.82 -1.85 20.54
C ASP A 661 -7.64 -2.78 20.14
N ILE A 662 -7.12 -2.71 18.91
CA ILE A 662 -6.04 -3.55 18.41
C ILE A 662 -4.82 -2.70 18.04
N ASP A 663 -5.05 -1.63 17.28
CA ASP A 663 -4.01 -0.71 16.86
C ASP A 663 -3.56 0.19 18.00
N GLN A 664 -2.29 0.57 17.94
CA GLN A 664 -1.65 1.42 18.94
C GLN A 664 -0.50 2.17 18.29
N ALA A 665 -0.37 3.45 18.63
CA ALA A 665 0.76 4.27 18.25
C ALA A 665 1.33 5.00 19.47
N ASN A 666 2.64 5.27 19.43
CA ASN A 666 3.34 6.01 20.46
C ASN A 666 4.28 7.06 19.82
N CYS A 667 4.45 8.18 20.51
CA CYS A 667 5.29 9.29 20.05
C CYS A 667 5.99 9.96 21.23
N MET A 668 7.18 10.50 20.97
CA MET A 668 7.94 11.33 21.90
C MET A 668 8.41 12.60 21.18
N ILE A 669 8.30 13.75 21.83
CA ILE A 669 8.76 15.04 21.28
C ILE A 669 9.74 15.66 22.26
N LYS A 670 10.94 15.99 21.79
CA LYS A 670 11.97 16.68 22.55
C LYS A 670 12.06 18.14 22.11
N LEU A 671 12.09 19.05 23.08
CA LEU A 671 12.45 20.45 22.86
C LEU A 671 13.98 20.60 22.90
N GLU A 672 14.55 21.17 21.83
CA GLU A 672 15.98 21.46 21.72
C GLU A 672 16.35 22.84 22.28
N SER A 673 17.63 23.03 22.57
CA SER A 673 18.16 24.24 23.23
C SER A 673 17.96 25.54 22.43
N ASP A 674 17.73 25.42 21.11
CA ASP A 674 17.45 26.54 20.21
C ASP A 674 15.95 26.84 20.06
N GLY A 675 15.07 26.08 20.73
CA GLY A 675 13.62 26.23 20.66
C GLY A 675 12.94 25.36 19.60
N THR A 676 13.70 24.56 18.83
CA THR A 676 13.17 23.63 17.82
C THR A 676 12.81 22.27 18.42
N PHE A 677 12.22 21.38 17.62
CA PHE A 677 11.71 20.09 18.08
C PHE A 677 12.23 18.90 17.28
N ILE A 678 12.58 17.83 17.99
CA ILE A 678 12.77 16.50 17.41
C ILE A 678 11.61 15.60 17.83
N VAL A 679 10.88 15.09 16.85
CA VAL A 679 9.75 14.19 17.01
C VAL A 679 10.18 12.77 16.67
N HIS A 680 10.14 11.89 17.67
CA HIS A 680 10.37 10.47 17.55
C HIS A 680 9.02 9.75 17.38
N SER A 681 8.59 9.63 16.13
CA SER A 681 7.31 9.02 15.76
C SER A 681 7.47 7.52 15.56
N GLY A 682 6.64 6.72 16.21
CA GLY A 682 6.64 5.27 15.97
C GLY A 682 6.17 4.86 14.57
N GLY A 683 5.39 5.73 13.91
CA GLY A 683 4.76 5.46 12.61
C GLY A 683 5.77 5.18 11.49
N ALA A 684 5.28 4.56 10.41
CA ALA A 684 6.07 4.25 9.23
C ALA A 684 5.56 5.04 8.02
N ASP A 685 6.29 6.05 7.56
CA ASP A 685 5.95 6.71 6.28
C ASP A 685 6.49 5.89 5.09
N ILE A 686 5.58 5.40 4.26
CA ILE A 686 5.90 4.63 3.04
C ILE A 686 5.68 5.44 1.75
N GLY A 687 5.65 6.78 1.87
CA GLY A 687 5.36 7.70 0.78
C GLY A 687 3.99 8.40 0.89
N THR A 688 3.19 8.07 1.90
CA THR A 688 1.85 8.64 2.09
C THR A 688 1.88 10.05 2.69
N GLY A 689 3.02 10.48 3.26
CA GLY A 689 3.17 11.79 3.89
C GLY A 689 2.84 11.82 5.38
N LEU A 690 2.94 10.66 6.06
CA LEU A 690 2.73 10.56 7.50
C LEU A 690 3.70 11.44 8.29
N ASP A 691 4.97 11.55 7.87
CA ASP A 691 5.94 12.42 8.55
C ASP A 691 5.47 13.89 8.50
N THR A 692 4.94 14.34 7.35
CA THR A 692 4.34 15.68 7.21
C THR A 692 3.10 15.86 8.08
N VAL A 693 2.21 14.85 8.14
CA VAL A 693 1.03 14.88 9.02
C VAL A 693 1.46 15.06 10.48
N VAL A 694 2.46 14.29 10.94
CA VAL A 694 3.01 14.41 12.30
C VAL A 694 3.64 15.78 12.55
N THR A 695 4.43 16.30 11.60
CA THR A 695 5.00 17.66 11.65
C THR A 695 3.91 18.70 11.88
N LYS A 696 2.84 18.69 11.07
CA LYS A 696 1.77 19.69 11.14
C LYS A 696 0.97 19.59 12.45
N LEU A 697 0.68 18.37 12.90
CA LEU A 697 -0.03 18.14 14.17
C LEU A 697 0.77 18.63 15.38
N ALA A 698 2.07 18.36 15.41
CA ALA A 698 2.94 18.87 16.47
C ALA A 698 3.06 20.39 16.42
N ALA A 699 3.25 20.96 15.23
CA ALA A 699 3.38 22.41 15.02
C ALA A 699 2.12 23.18 15.43
N GLU A 700 0.93 22.67 15.09
CA GLU A 700 -0.36 23.26 15.48
C GLU A 700 -0.50 23.34 17.01
N VAL A 701 -0.23 22.23 17.71
CA VAL A 701 -0.36 22.18 19.18
C VAL A 701 0.67 23.06 19.89
N LEU A 702 1.90 23.10 19.37
CA LEU A 702 3.02 23.83 19.97
C LEU A 702 3.08 25.30 19.51
N HIS A 703 2.21 25.72 18.59
CA HIS A 703 2.21 27.06 17.98
C HIS A 703 3.59 27.46 17.45
N CYS A 704 4.27 26.55 16.75
CA CYS A 704 5.56 26.81 16.12
C CYS A 704 5.47 26.67 14.58
N PRO A 705 6.39 27.29 13.82
CA PRO A 705 6.54 27.02 12.41
C PRO A 705 6.79 25.52 12.15
N PRO A 706 6.12 24.88 11.16
CA PRO A 706 6.36 23.48 10.83
C PRO A 706 7.83 23.14 10.49
N GLN A 707 8.59 24.11 9.95
CA GLN A 707 10.01 23.93 9.65
C GLN A 707 10.90 23.76 10.89
N ASP A 708 10.41 24.12 12.08
CA ASP A 708 11.12 23.94 13.35
C ASP A 708 10.87 22.54 13.95
N VAL A 709 10.20 21.65 13.21
CA VAL A 709 9.86 20.29 13.63
C VAL A 709 10.54 19.27 12.72
N HIS A 710 11.50 18.52 13.27
CA HIS A 710 12.15 17.40 12.59
C HIS A 710 11.56 16.06 13.04
N VAL A 711 11.23 15.17 12.10
CA VAL A 711 10.64 13.85 12.40
C VAL A 711 11.64 12.73 12.13
N ILE A 712 11.85 11.87 13.12
CA ILE A 712 12.51 10.57 13.01
C ILE A 712 11.43 9.50 13.16
N SER A 713 11.22 8.72 12.10
CA SER A 713 10.15 7.70 12.03
C SER A 713 10.65 6.35 11.54
N GLY A 714 9.98 5.27 11.96
CA GLY A 714 10.28 3.90 11.52
C GLY A 714 11.65 3.34 11.93
N ASP A 715 12.31 3.94 12.92
CA ASP A 715 13.56 3.44 13.50
C ASP A 715 13.29 2.79 14.87
N THR A 716 13.65 1.52 15.00
CA THR A 716 13.26 0.74 16.16
C THR A 716 14.04 0.99 17.45
N ASP A 717 15.16 1.70 17.37
CA ASP A 717 15.95 2.13 18.53
C ASP A 717 15.65 3.59 18.90
N HIS A 718 15.35 4.44 17.91
CA HIS A 718 15.12 5.87 18.14
C HIS A 718 13.65 6.24 18.36
N ALA A 719 12.69 5.45 17.89
CA ALA A 719 11.26 5.74 18.05
C ALA A 719 10.56 4.81 19.05
N LEU A 720 9.32 5.15 19.39
CA LEU A 720 8.45 4.30 20.23
C LEU A 720 7.61 3.35 19.37
N PHE A 721 7.05 2.31 19.99
CA PHE A 721 6.27 1.30 19.28
C PHE A 721 5.07 1.90 18.51
N ASP A 722 4.86 1.41 17.29
CA ASP A 722 3.67 1.60 16.48
C ASP A 722 3.36 0.26 15.80
N LYS A 723 2.21 0.14 15.16
CA LYS A 723 1.89 -1.04 14.37
C LYS A 723 2.53 -1.01 12.98
N GLY A 724 2.79 0.17 12.43
CA GLY A 724 3.24 0.38 11.06
C GLY A 724 2.13 0.88 10.15
N ALA A 725 2.44 1.02 8.86
CA ALA A 725 1.53 1.54 7.86
C ALA A 725 0.60 0.47 7.30
N TYR A 726 -0.50 0.18 8.00
CA TYR A 726 -1.62 -0.62 7.49
C TYR A 726 -2.95 -0.17 8.09
N ALA A 727 -4.06 -0.67 7.53
CA ALA A 727 -5.44 -0.33 7.92
C ALA A 727 -5.74 1.18 7.91
N SER A 728 -5.02 1.97 7.10
CA SER A 728 -5.16 3.41 7.02
C SER A 728 -5.06 4.12 8.39
N SER A 729 -4.25 3.57 9.29
CA SER A 729 -4.16 4.00 10.69
C SER A 729 -3.34 5.28 10.91
N GLY A 730 -2.36 5.58 10.03
CA GLY A 730 -1.32 6.58 10.29
C GLY A 730 -1.83 7.95 10.78
N THR A 731 -2.77 8.58 10.05
CA THR A 731 -3.34 9.88 10.45
C THR A 731 -4.09 9.80 11.78
N CYS A 732 -4.87 8.73 12.00
CA CYS A 732 -5.72 8.59 13.18
C CYS A 732 -4.90 8.21 14.42
N PHE A 733 -4.05 7.18 14.33
CA PHE A 733 -3.30 6.63 15.44
C PHE A 733 -1.97 7.36 15.67
N SER A 734 -1.04 7.31 14.70
CA SER A 734 0.26 7.97 14.85
C SER A 734 0.10 9.49 14.95
N GLY A 735 -0.87 10.07 14.24
CA GLY A 735 -1.23 11.48 14.37
C GLY A 735 -1.75 11.86 15.76
N ASN A 736 -2.69 11.11 16.34
CA ASN A 736 -3.13 11.38 17.73
C ASN A 736 -2.01 11.14 18.74
N ALA A 737 -1.15 10.13 18.55
CA ALA A 737 0.00 9.93 19.43
C ALA A 737 0.93 11.14 19.42
N ALA A 738 1.19 11.73 18.24
CA ALA A 738 1.94 12.98 18.10
C ALA A 738 1.22 14.16 18.76
N ARG A 739 -0.09 14.32 18.55
CA ARG A 739 -0.90 15.36 19.21
C ARG A 739 -0.81 15.27 20.73
N LEU A 740 -0.98 14.08 21.29
CA LEU A 740 -0.90 13.84 22.74
C LEU A 740 0.52 14.10 23.28
N ALA A 741 1.56 13.71 22.54
CA ALA A 741 2.94 14.01 22.92
C ALA A 741 3.22 15.52 22.92
N ALA A 742 2.70 16.24 21.93
CA ALA A 742 2.79 17.69 21.82
C ALA A 742 2.01 18.40 22.94
N GLU A 743 0.81 17.91 23.29
CA GLU A 743 0.00 18.44 24.40
C GLU A 743 0.74 18.25 25.74
N ASN A 744 1.32 17.07 25.96
CA ASN A 744 2.12 16.81 27.14
C ASN A 744 3.37 17.72 27.23
N LEU A 745 4.02 18.00 26.10
CA LEU A 745 5.15 18.93 26.05
C LEU A 745 4.69 20.38 26.28
N ARG A 746 3.58 20.79 25.68
CA ARG A 746 2.94 22.10 25.85
C ARG A 746 2.68 22.41 27.32
N GLU A 747 2.17 21.46 28.10
CA GLU A 747 1.95 21.64 29.54
C GLU A 747 3.25 21.98 30.30
N LYS A 748 4.34 21.27 29.97
CA LYS A 748 5.67 21.49 30.57
C LYS A 748 6.26 22.84 30.17
N ILE A 749 6.13 23.21 28.90
CA ILE A 749 6.56 24.51 28.36
C ILE A 749 5.80 25.64 29.07
N LEU A 750 4.48 25.55 29.15
CA LEU A 750 3.65 26.55 29.84
C LEU A 750 4.01 26.68 31.32
N PHE A 751 4.22 25.55 32.01
CA PHE A 751 4.61 25.54 33.41
C PHE A 751 5.92 26.31 33.65
N HIS A 752 6.97 26.01 32.89
CA HIS A 752 8.26 26.67 33.06
C HIS A 752 8.29 28.09 32.50
N GLY A 753 7.59 28.37 31.40
CA GLY A 753 7.44 29.73 30.89
C GLY A 753 6.72 30.64 31.89
N ALA A 754 5.66 30.15 32.54
CA ALA A 754 4.97 30.87 33.60
C ALA A 754 5.89 31.17 34.80
N GLN A 755 6.73 30.21 35.21
CA GLN A 755 7.74 30.42 36.26
C GLN A 755 8.74 31.53 35.89
N MET A 756 9.21 31.55 34.63
CA MET A 756 10.14 32.56 34.14
C MET A 756 9.51 33.96 34.08
N LEU A 757 8.22 34.05 33.73
CA LEU A 757 7.46 35.31 33.73
C LEU A 757 6.99 35.75 35.13
N GLY A 758 7.07 34.85 36.13
CA GLY A 758 6.53 35.09 37.46
C GLY A 758 5.01 35.28 37.45
N GLU A 759 4.31 34.48 36.63
CA GLU A 759 2.85 34.49 36.46
C GLU A 759 2.25 33.10 36.76
N PRO A 760 0.96 32.99 37.13
CA PRO A 760 0.28 31.71 37.19
C PRO A 760 0.19 31.03 35.82
N VAL A 761 0.24 29.70 35.75
CA VAL A 761 0.11 28.94 34.49
C VAL A 761 -1.21 29.27 33.76
N ALA A 762 -2.29 29.50 34.51
CA ALA A 762 -3.59 29.87 33.94
C ALA A 762 -3.62 31.27 33.27
N ASP A 763 -2.61 32.11 33.51
CA ASP A 763 -2.49 33.46 32.96
C ASP A 763 -1.53 33.54 31.76
N VAL A 764 -0.92 32.43 31.35
CA VAL A 764 -0.04 32.36 30.17
C VAL A 764 -0.60 31.42 29.12
N GLN A 765 -0.22 31.64 27.87
CA GLN A 765 -0.59 30.78 26.73
C GLN A 765 0.58 30.62 25.76
N LEU A 766 0.53 29.58 24.94
CA LEU A 766 1.41 29.49 23.78
C LEU A 766 0.96 30.50 22.72
N ALA A 767 1.91 31.06 22.00
CA ALA A 767 1.66 31.92 20.85
C ALA A 767 2.71 31.69 19.76
N THR A 768 2.29 31.85 18.51
CA THR A 768 3.17 31.80 17.32
C THR A 768 4.23 32.89 17.40
N PRO A 769 5.51 32.63 17.03
CA PRO A 769 6.05 31.40 16.43
C PRO A 769 6.68 30.40 17.42
N GLY A 770 6.27 30.37 18.68
CA GLY A 770 6.85 29.45 19.67
C GLY A 770 7.33 30.19 20.91
N VAL A 771 6.40 30.91 21.54
CA VAL A 771 6.65 31.66 22.78
C VAL A 771 5.58 31.31 23.81
N VAL A 772 5.94 31.42 25.09
CA VAL A 772 4.96 31.52 26.18
C VAL A 772 4.70 32.99 26.43
N ARG A 773 3.47 33.44 26.24
CA ARG A 773 3.03 34.82 26.43
C ARG A 773 2.13 34.95 27.65
N GLY A 774 2.49 35.86 28.54
CA GLY A 774 1.69 36.28 29.70
C GLY A 774 1.37 37.76 29.67
N LYS A 775 0.85 38.31 30.77
CA LYS A 775 0.53 39.74 30.88
C LYS A 775 1.78 40.58 31.13
N LYS A 776 2.84 39.98 31.70
CA LYS A 776 4.09 40.67 32.06
C LYS A 776 5.14 40.63 30.96
N GLY A 777 4.95 39.81 29.92
CA GLY A 777 5.87 39.68 28.81
C GLY A 777 5.73 38.35 28.10
N GLU A 778 6.77 37.99 27.34
CA GLU A 778 6.87 36.71 26.66
C GLU A 778 8.27 36.13 26.86
N VAL A 779 8.36 34.80 26.78
CA VAL A 779 9.61 34.05 26.83
C VAL A 779 9.58 33.01 25.71
N SER A 780 10.66 32.93 24.95
CA SER A 780 10.79 32.00 23.82
C SER A 780 11.02 30.56 24.29
N PHE A 781 10.69 29.59 23.43
CA PHE A 781 11.00 28.19 23.71
C PHE A 781 12.51 27.95 23.90
N GLY A 782 13.37 28.64 23.14
CA GLY A 782 14.82 28.59 23.31
C GLY A 782 15.29 29.08 24.68
N GLU A 783 14.72 30.18 25.20
CA GLU A 783 15.04 30.66 26.55
C GLU A 783 14.61 29.68 27.64
N ILE A 784 13.44 29.04 27.48
CA ILE A 784 12.95 28.00 28.39
C ILE A 784 13.89 26.79 28.36
N ALA A 785 14.22 26.29 27.16
CA ALA A 785 15.11 25.14 26.98
C ALA A 785 16.50 25.43 27.57
N HIS A 786 17.08 26.58 27.24
CA HIS A 786 18.37 27.01 27.77
C HIS A 786 18.35 27.11 29.29
N LYS A 787 17.28 27.65 29.88
CA LYS A 787 17.12 27.70 31.35
C LYS A 787 17.13 26.29 31.95
N GLY A 788 16.43 25.34 31.30
CA GLY A 788 16.35 23.94 31.70
C GLY A 788 17.72 23.25 31.78
N GLU A 789 18.66 23.62 30.92
CA GLU A 789 20.00 23.02 30.82
C GLU A 789 21.06 23.71 31.69
N THR A 790 20.73 24.85 32.32
CA THR A 790 21.66 25.51 33.25
C THR A 790 21.82 24.73 34.55
N GLY A 791 22.87 25.03 35.33
CA GLY A 791 23.11 24.40 36.63
C GLY A 791 22.04 24.62 37.71
N THR A 792 21.04 25.47 37.44
CA THR A 792 19.84 25.68 38.28
C THR A 792 18.55 25.34 37.53
N GLY A 793 18.67 24.67 36.38
CA GLY A 793 17.58 24.30 35.50
C GLY A 793 16.82 23.06 35.96
N PHE A 794 15.93 22.59 35.09
CA PHE A 794 14.99 21.50 35.34
C PHE A 794 15.18 20.30 34.38
N GLY A 795 16.26 20.32 33.58
CA GLY A 795 16.53 19.33 32.54
C GLY A 795 15.79 19.61 31.23
N SER A 796 16.12 18.84 30.19
CA SER A 796 15.49 18.94 28.87
C SER A 796 14.01 18.54 28.94
N LEU A 797 13.17 19.29 28.25
CA LEU A 797 11.73 19.02 28.21
C LEU A 797 11.41 18.01 27.11
N VAL A 798 10.72 16.93 27.51
CA VAL A 798 10.28 15.86 26.63
C VAL A 798 8.81 15.59 26.88
N GLY A 799 8.00 15.57 25.82
CA GLY A 799 6.60 15.11 25.84
C GLY A 799 6.48 13.69 25.31
N THR A 800 5.54 12.93 25.84
CA THR A 800 5.25 11.55 25.39
C THR A 800 3.76 11.36 25.22
N GLY A 801 3.36 10.61 24.19
CA GLY A 801 1.96 10.31 23.88
C GLY A 801 1.80 8.86 23.44
N SER A 802 0.72 8.24 23.91
CA SER A 802 0.28 6.89 23.54
C SER A 802 -1.19 6.96 23.16
N TYR A 803 -1.55 6.40 22.01
CA TYR A 803 -2.93 6.39 21.54
C TYR A 803 -3.42 4.97 21.25
N ILE A 804 -4.56 4.65 21.87
CA ILE A 804 -5.42 3.50 21.64
C ILE A 804 -6.85 4.01 21.83
N THR A 805 -7.79 3.49 21.05
CA THR A 805 -9.19 3.92 21.11
C THR A 805 -10.14 2.75 20.91
N PRO A 806 -11.28 2.71 21.62
CA PRO A 806 -12.39 1.80 21.30
C PRO A 806 -13.29 2.36 20.17
N ASP A 807 -13.13 3.64 19.83
CA ASP A 807 -14.01 4.34 18.91
C ASP A 807 -13.55 4.22 17.45
N PHE A 808 -14.51 4.12 16.53
CA PHE A 808 -14.26 4.02 15.10
C PHE A 808 -14.33 5.39 14.41
N ALA A 809 -13.44 5.61 13.46
CA ALA A 809 -13.53 6.70 12.48
C ALA A 809 -13.61 6.13 11.07
N PHE A 810 -14.69 6.44 10.35
CA PHE A 810 -14.97 5.90 9.02
C PHE A 810 -14.91 7.00 7.95
N PRO A 811 -13.91 6.98 7.05
CA PRO A 811 -14.04 7.70 5.80
C PRO A 811 -15.14 7.09 4.93
N TYR A 812 -15.83 7.96 4.20
CA TYR A 812 -16.87 7.61 3.24
C TYR A 812 -16.57 8.22 1.88
N GLY A 813 -17.21 7.74 0.83
CA GLY A 813 -16.94 8.23 -0.51
C GLY A 813 -17.94 7.75 -1.54
N ALA A 814 -17.85 8.30 -2.74
CA ALA A 814 -18.47 7.76 -3.93
C ALA A 814 -17.58 7.91 -5.15
N ASN A 815 -17.60 6.89 -6.02
CA ASN A 815 -17.03 6.95 -7.35
C ASN A 815 -18.15 7.04 -8.38
N PHE A 816 -18.04 8.01 -9.29
CA PHE A 816 -18.92 8.18 -10.44
C PHE A 816 -18.13 7.96 -11.72
N ALA A 817 -18.66 7.13 -12.62
CA ALA A 817 -18.04 6.81 -13.89
C ALA A 817 -18.97 7.13 -15.06
N GLU A 818 -18.44 7.70 -16.14
CA GLU A 818 -19.10 7.77 -17.45
C GLU A 818 -18.22 7.00 -18.44
N VAL A 819 -18.76 5.95 -19.04
CA VAL A 819 -18.07 5.11 -20.01
C VAL A 819 -18.72 5.24 -21.37
N ALA A 820 -17.92 5.08 -22.43
CA ALA A 820 -18.39 4.82 -23.77
C ALA A 820 -18.00 3.39 -24.16
N VAL A 821 -18.98 2.58 -24.56
CA VAL A 821 -18.78 1.20 -25.02
C VAL A 821 -19.05 1.13 -26.52
N ASN A 822 -18.06 0.66 -27.27
CA ASN A 822 -18.24 0.33 -28.68
C ASN A 822 -18.85 -1.06 -28.80
N THR A 823 -20.13 -1.17 -29.10
CA THR A 823 -20.81 -2.47 -29.13
C THR A 823 -20.35 -3.35 -30.29
N ARG A 824 -19.68 -2.81 -31.32
CA ARG A 824 -19.13 -3.59 -32.43
C ARG A 824 -17.79 -4.25 -32.08
N THR A 825 -16.94 -3.59 -31.29
CA THR A 825 -15.58 -4.07 -30.98
C THR A 825 -15.41 -4.54 -29.53
N GLY A 826 -16.36 -4.21 -28.65
CA GLY A 826 -16.23 -4.40 -27.21
C GLY A 826 -15.33 -3.37 -26.52
N GLU A 827 -14.74 -2.44 -27.26
CA GLU A 827 -13.84 -1.42 -26.71
C GLU A 827 -14.56 -0.54 -25.67
N ILE A 828 -13.88 -0.31 -24.55
CA ILE A 828 -14.38 0.54 -23.46
C ILE A 828 -13.49 1.77 -23.37
N ARG A 829 -14.11 2.94 -23.29
CA ARG A 829 -13.43 4.19 -23.02
C ARG A 829 -13.99 4.83 -21.75
N LEU A 830 -13.11 5.15 -20.82
CA LEU A 830 -13.48 5.85 -19.58
C LEU A 830 -13.44 7.36 -19.83
N ASP A 831 -14.59 7.95 -20.13
CA ASP A 831 -14.69 9.37 -20.49
C ASP A 831 -14.63 10.27 -19.25
N LYS A 832 -15.32 9.90 -18.17
CA LYS A 832 -15.24 10.60 -16.87
C LYS A 832 -15.05 9.62 -15.73
N PHE A 833 -14.21 9.98 -14.78
CA PHE A 833 -14.14 9.30 -13.50
C PHE A 833 -13.95 10.33 -12.37
N TYR A 834 -14.92 10.41 -11.47
CA TYR A 834 -14.88 11.36 -10.35
C TYR A 834 -14.87 10.60 -9.02
N ALA A 835 -13.86 10.86 -8.20
CA ALA A 835 -13.69 10.31 -6.86
C ALA A 835 -13.94 11.39 -5.82
N LEU A 836 -15.08 11.34 -5.15
CA LEU A 836 -15.47 12.29 -4.11
C LEU A 836 -15.38 11.58 -2.76
N LEU A 837 -14.46 12.01 -1.90
CA LEU A 837 -14.14 11.29 -0.66
C LEU A 837 -14.17 12.22 0.55
N ASP A 838 -14.68 11.68 1.65
CA ASP A 838 -14.71 12.27 2.97
C ASP A 838 -13.60 11.65 3.82
N CYS A 839 -12.57 12.46 4.10
CA CYS A 839 -11.51 12.16 5.05
C CYS A 839 -11.59 13.05 6.29
N GLY A 840 -12.77 13.54 6.67
CA GLY A 840 -12.92 14.52 7.72
C GLY A 840 -12.20 15.81 7.37
N THR A 841 -11.38 16.32 8.30
CA THR A 841 -10.46 17.43 8.02
C THR A 841 -9.20 16.92 7.28
N PRO A 842 -8.93 17.35 6.04
CA PRO A 842 -7.70 17.00 5.35
C PRO A 842 -6.50 17.69 6.04
N VAL A 843 -5.64 16.94 6.72
CA VAL A 843 -4.50 17.53 7.44
C VAL A 843 -3.58 18.28 6.48
N ASN A 844 -3.29 17.68 5.32
CA ASN A 844 -2.56 18.27 4.21
C ASN A 844 -3.37 18.00 2.92
N PRO A 845 -4.09 19.00 2.36
CA PRO A 845 -5.04 18.79 1.28
C PRO A 845 -4.43 18.25 -0.02
N GLU A 846 -3.29 18.76 -0.46
CA GLU A 846 -2.62 18.37 -1.70
C GLU A 846 -2.10 16.92 -1.65
N LEU A 847 -1.55 16.50 -0.51
CA LEU A 847 -1.13 15.10 -0.32
C LEU A 847 -2.34 14.17 -0.21
N ALA A 848 -3.43 14.62 0.40
CA ALA A 848 -4.67 13.86 0.44
C ALA A 848 -5.21 13.63 -0.98
N LEU A 849 -5.29 14.66 -1.83
CA LEU A 849 -5.65 14.52 -3.25
C LEU A 849 -4.67 13.58 -3.98
N GLY A 850 -3.37 13.71 -3.69
CA GLY A 850 -2.30 12.74 -3.98
C GLY A 850 -2.75 11.29 -3.86
N GLN A 851 -3.15 10.93 -2.65
CA GLN A 851 -3.61 9.59 -2.30
C GLN A 851 -4.86 9.17 -3.08
N ILE A 852 -5.85 10.06 -3.25
CA ILE A 852 -7.09 9.75 -3.98
C ILE A 852 -6.78 9.38 -5.43
N TYR A 853 -6.00 10.21 -6.12
CA TYR A 853 -5.65 10.01 -7.53
C TYR A 853 -4.90 8.70 -7.73
N GLY A 854 -3.85 8.43 -6.93
CA GLY A 854 -3.09 7.19 -7.03
C GLY A 854 -3.93 5.95 -6.73
N ALA A 855 -4.71 5.98 -5.64
CA ALA A 855 -5.58 4.87 -5.25
C ALA A 855 -6.64 4.59 -6.32
N THR A 856 -7.25 5.63 -6.87
CA THR A 856 -8.30 5.52 -7.89
C THR A 856 -7.74 5.01 -9.22
N LEU A 857 -6.52 5.40 -9.61
CA LEU A 857 -5.93 4.86 -10.84
C LEU A 857 -5.60 3.37 -10.70
N ARG A 858 -5.08 2.93 -9.54
CA ARG A 858 -4.93 1.49 -9.23
C ARG A 858 -6.28 0.78 -9.29
N ALA A 859 -7.30 1.37 -8.65
CA ALA A 859 -8.73 1.26 -8.89
C ALA A 859 -9.14 0.74 -10.28
N ILE A 860 -8.93 1.65 -11.22
CA ILE A 860 -9.28 1.51 -12.63
C ILE A 860 -8.46 0.39 -13.26
N GLY A 861 -7.15 0.31 -13.00
CA GLY A 861 -6.27 -0.73 -13.53
C GLY A 861 -6.77 -2.14 -13.27
N HIS A 862 -7.00 -2.50 -12.00
CA HIS A 862 -7.52 -3.84 -11.68
C HIS A 862 -8.99 -4.09 -12.06
N SER A 863 -9.71 -3.05 -12.47
CA SER A 863 -11.06 -3.18 -13.01
C SER A 863 -11.05 -3.38 -14.52
N MET A 864 -10.01 -2.92 -15.23
CA MET A 864 -10.01 -2.79 -16.69
C MET A 864 -8.94 -3.63 -17.40
N SER A 865 -7.73 -3.76 -16.84
CA SER A 865 -6.57 -4.25 -17.59
C SER A 865 -5.61 -5.14 -16.81
N GLU A 866 -5.55 -5.02 -15.49
CA GLU A 866 -4.57 -5.77 -14.69
C GLU A 866 -5.02 -7.21 -14.43
N GLU A 867 -4.19 -8.17 -14.82
CA GLU A 867 -4.47 -9.60 -14.63
C GLU A 867 -3.20 -10.43 -14.46
N ILE A 868 -3.27 -11.41 -13.55
CA ILE A 868 -2.30 -12.50 -13.47
C ILE A 868 -2.90 -13.74 -14.14
N ILE A 869 -2.32 -14.14 -15.26
CA ILE A 869 -2.75 -15.32 -16.03
C ILE A 869 -1.91 -16.52 -15.60
N TYR A 870 -2.54 -17.68 -15.47
CA TYR A 870 -1.88 -18.96 -15.19
C TYR A 870 -2.14 -19.97 -16.31
N ASP A 871 -1.18 -20.86 -16.55
CA ASP A 871 -1.43 -22.09 -17.32
C ASP A 871 -2.12 -23.17 -16.47
N ALA A 872 -2.42 -24.33 -17.08
CA ALA A 872 -3.12 -25.43 -16.41
C ALA A 872 -2.27 -26.13 -15.35
N GLU A 873 -0.94 -26.01 -15.44
CA GLU A 873 0.03 -26.57 -14.50
C GLU A 873 0.34 -25.61 -13.33
N GLY A 874 -0.21 -24.40 -13.38
CA GLY A 874 -0.11 -23.38 -12.33
C GLY A 874 1.09 -22.45 -12.46
N HIS A 875 1.73 -22.38 -13.63
CA HIS A 875 2.75 -21.36 -13.89
C HIS A 875 2.10 -20.02 -14.22
N PRO A 876 2.49 -18.93 -13.53
CA PRO A 876 2.06 -17.59 -13.91
C PRO A 876 2.70 -17.21 -15.25
N LEU A 877 1.88 -16.91 -16.25
CA LEU A 877 2.31 -16.37 -17.53
C LEU A 877 2.62 -14.87 -17.41
N THR A 878 1.87 -14.17 -16.58
CA THR A 878 2.12 -12.76 -16.24
C THR A 878 3.16 -12.67 -15.12
N ARG A 879 4.36 -12.17 -15.45
CA ARG A 879 5.51 -12.14 -14.52
C ARG A 879 6.27 -10.81 -14.50
N ASP A 880 5.80 -9.81 -15.21
CA ASP A 880 6.46 -8.51 -15.28
C ASP A 880 5.47 -7.38 -15.57
N LEU A 881 5.96 -6.14 -15.55
CA LEU A 881 5.12 -4.97 -15.80
C LEU A 881 4.62 -4.87 -17.25
N ARG A 882 5.32 -5.48 -18.22
CA ARG A 882 4.99 -5.41 -19.65
C ARG A 882 3.75 -6.24 -19.98
N SER A 883 3.66 -7.42 -19.38
CA SER A 883 2.57 -8.38 -19.54
C SER A 883 1.38 -8.11 -18.62
N TYR A 884 1.58 -7.36 -17.52
CA TYR A 884 0.57 -7.18 -16.49
C TYR A 884 -0.51 -6.14 -16.80
N GLY A 885 -0.24 -5.12 -17.61
CA GLY A 885 -1.25 -4.13 -18.01
C GLY A 885 -1.59 -3.08 -16.95
N ALA A 886 -0.64 -2.70 -16.10
CA ALA A 886 -0.84 -1.60 -15.16
C ALA A 886 -0.98 -0.24 -15.88
N PRO A 887 -1.93 0.64 -15.50
CA PRO A 887 -2.15 1.92 -16.16
C PRO A 887 -0.92 2.85 -16.16
N LYS A 888 -0.68 3.50 -17.30
CA LYS A 888 0.27 4.61 -17.48
C LYS A 888 -0.46 5.91 -17.78
N ILE A 889 0.27 6.99 -18.07
CA ILE A 889 -0.30 8.31 -18.36
C ILE A 889 -1.32 8.27 -19.51
N GLY A 890 -1.11 7.43 -20.53
CA GLY A 890 -2.03 7.28 -21.66
C GLY A 890 -3.34 6.57 -21.32
N ASP A 891 -3.44 5.92 -20.16
CA ASP A 891 -4.59 5.11 -19.76
C ASP A 891 -5.53 5.84 -18.79
N ILE A 892 -5.23 7.09 -18.43
CA ILE A 892 -6.07 7.85 -17.49
C ILE A 892 -7.43 8.23 -18.12
N PRO A 893 -8.48 8.40 -17.30
CA PRO A 893 -9.74 8.95 -17.79
C PRO A 893 -9.54 10.29 -18.47
N ARG A 894 -10.34 10.58 -19.52
CA ARG A 894 -10.24 11.85 -20.25
C ARG A 894 -10.50 13.06 -19.34
N ASP A 895 -11.50 12.94 -18.47
CA ASP A 895 -11.78 13.86 -17.37
C ASP A 895 -11.71 13.12 -16.03
N PHE A 896 -10.59 13.29 -15.32
CA PHE A 896 -10.28 12.61 -14.06
C PHE A 896 -10.22 13.60 -12.90
N ARG A 897 -11.13 13.48 -11.92
CA ARG A 897 -11.22 14.42 -10.80
C ARG A 897 -11.24 13.72 -9.45
N ALA A 898 -10.50 14.27 -8.49
CA ALA A 898 -10.59 13.95 -7.08
C ALA A 898 -11.15 15.16 -6.33
N VAL A 899 -12.06 14.92 -5.37
CA VAL A 899 -12.68 15.96 -4.55
C VAL A 899 -12.65 15.53 -3.09
N LEU A 900 -12.18 16.44 -2.23
CA LEU A 900 -12.26 16.30 -0.77
C LEU A 900 -13.56 16.94 -0.30
N VAL A 901 -14.44 16.14 0.30
CA VAL A 901 -15.69 16.61 0.92
C VAL A 901 -15.48 16.61 2.44
N PRO A 902 -15.41 17.79 3.09
CA PRO A 902 -15.03 17.85 4.50
C PRO A 902 -16.15 17.32 5.40
N SER A 903 -15.75 16.66 6.47
CA SER A 903 -16.58 16.38 7.65
C SER A 903 -15.75 16.66 8.92
N ASP A 904 -16.37 16.59 10.10
CA ASP A 904 -15.65 16.74 11.37
C ASP A 904 -15.85 15.49 12.24
N ASP A 905 -14.80 14.66 12.34
CA ASP A 905 -14.84 13.42 13.09
C ASP A 905 -14.22 13.56 14.49
N LYS A 906 -14.90 13.04 15.51
CA LYS A 906 -14.48 13.22 16.91
C LYS A 906 -13.29 12.37 17.34
N VAL A 907 -12.95 11.33 16.59
CA VAL A 907 -11.94 10.34 16.99
C VAL A 907 -10.55 10.75 16.53
N GLY A 908 -10.43 11.19 15.28
CA GLY A 908 -9.14 11.57 14.71
C GLY A 908 -8.69 12.98 15.10
N PRO A 909 -7.41 13.29 14.91
CA PRO A 909 -6.85 14.56 15.37
C PRO A 909 -7.42 15.73 14.55
N PHE A 910 -7.94 16.75 15.23
CA PHE A 910 -8.56 17.94 14.62
C PHE A 910 -9.64 17.62 13.57
N GLY A 911 -10.44 16.55 13.76
CA GLY A 911 -11.50 16.20 12.82
C GLY A 911 -11.07 15.31 11.67
N ALA A 912 -9.78 14.95 11.57
CA ALA A 912 -9.24 14.19 10.45
C ALA A 912 -9.60 12.70 10.48
N LYS A 913 -9.86 12.11 9.32
CA LYS A 913 -9.97 10.67 9.10
C LYS A 913 -8.89 10.21 8.13
N SER A 914 -8.86 8.93 7.84
CA SER A 914 -7.95 8.39 6.84
C SER A 914 -8.46 8.53 5.40
N ILE A 915 -7.59 8.40 4.40
CA ILE A 915 -7.95 8.59 2.97
C ILE A 915 -7.32 7.56 2.01
N SER A 916 -6.16 7.00 2.35
CA SER A 916 -5.36 6.21 1.40
C SER A 916 -6.10 5.01 0.82
N GLU A 917 -6.75 4.18 1.64
CA GLU A 917 -7.36 2.93 1.15
C GLU A 917 -8.76 3.08 0.57
N ILE A 918 -9.50 4.14 0.88
CA ILE A 918 -10.88 4.23 0.42
C ILE A 918 -10.96 4.37 -1.11
N GLY A 919 -9.99 5.04 -1.73
CA GLY A 919 -9.98 5.30 -3.18
C GLY A 919 -9.91 4.06 -4.08
N VAL A 920 -9.55 2.88 -3.54
CA VAL A 920 -9.52 1.62 -4.33
C VAL A 920 -10.84 0.82 -4.27
N ASN A 921 -11.85 1.27 -3.51
CA ASN A 921 -13.00 0.43 -3.18
C ASN A 921 -14.16 0.49 -4.20
N GLY A 922 -14.20 1.49 -5.09
CA GLY A 922 -15.42 1.81 -5.86
C GLY A 922 -15.30 1.79 -7.38
N ALA A 923 -14.09 1.69 -7.95
CA ALA A 923 -13.92 1.80 -9.41
C ALA A 923 -14.65 0.70 -10.18
N ALA A 924 -14.44 -0.56 -9.82
CA ALA A 924 -15.05 -1.68 -10.53
C ALA A 924 -16.59 -1.66 -10.55
N PRO A 925 -17.31 -1.52 -9.40
CA PRO A 925 -18.78 -1.43 -9.46
C PRO A 925 -19.26 -0.19 -10.22
N ALA A 926 -18.63 0.98 -10.05
CA ALA A 926 -19.03 2.19 -10.78
C ALA A 926 -18.87 2.02 -12.31
N ILE A 927 -17.76 1.41 -12.75
CA ILE A 927 -17.52 1.13 -14.17
C ILE A 927 -18.48 0.06 -14.70
N ALA A 928 -18.68 -1.03 -13.95
CA ALA A 928 -19.56 -2.12 -14.37
C ALA A 928 -21.01 -1.66 -14.57
N THR A 929 -21.55 -0.85 -13.65
CA THR A 929 -22.92 -0.34 -13.82
C THR A 929 -23.01 0.72 -14.89
N ALA A 930 -21.93 1.48 -15.15
CA ALA A 930 -21.84 2.37 -16.31
C ALA A 930 -21.84 1.57 -17.63
N ILE A 931 -21.14 0.43 -17.71
CA ILE A 931 -21.15 -0.46 -18.88
C ILE A 931 -22.56 -1.03 -19.09
N HIS A 932 -23.21 -1.49 -18.02
CA HIS A 932 -24.60 -1.95 -18.08
C HIS A 932 -25.53 -0.85 -18.61
N ASP A 933 -25.43 0.35 -18.05
CA ASP A 933 -26.25 1.50 -18.46
C ASP A 933 -25.98 1.93 -19.92
N ALA A 934 -24.79 1.63 -20.47
CA ALA A 934 -24.45 1.88 -21.86
C ALA A 934 -25.06 0.84 -22.82
N CYS A 935 -25.00 -0.45 -22.49
CA CYS A 935 -25.28 -1.53 -23.45
C CYS A 935 -26.10 -2.72 -22.94
N GLY A 936 -26.65 -2.64 -21.72
CA GLY A 936 -27.62 -3.59 -21.16
C GLY A 936 -27.05 -4.94 -20.71
N ILE A 937 -25.73 -5.05 -20.53
CA ILE A 937 -25.06 -6.30 -20.11
C ILE A 937 -24.59 -6.25 -18.66
N TRP A 938 -24.73 -7.36 -17.96
CA TRP A 938 -24.26 -7.52 -16.59
C TRP A 938 -22.92 -8.26 -16.55
N LEU A 939 -21.82 -7.53 -16.42
CA LEU A 939 -20.48 -8.10 -16.20
C LEU A 939 -20.25 -8.38 -14.72
N ARG A 940 -20.41 -9.64 -14.31
CA ARG A 940 -20.30 -10.08 -12.91
C ARG A 940 -18.89 -10.55 -12.50
N GLU A 941 -17.92 -10.39 -13.39
CA GLU A 941 -16.54 -10.73 -13.15
C GLU A 941 -15.64 -9.61 -13.67
N TRP A 942 -14.90 -8.98 -12.76
CA TRP A 942 -13.83 -8.08 -13.16
C TRP A 942 -12.55 -8.88 -13.45
N HIS A 943 -11.66 -8.44 -14.34
CA HIS A 943 -11.67 -7.16 -15.07
C HIS A 943 -12.53 -7.19 -16.36
N PHE A 944 -12.88 -6.01 -16.86
CA PHE A 944 -13.80 -5.81 -17.99
C PHE A 944 -13.06 -5.73 -19.32
N THR A 945 -13.04 -6.83 -20.08
CA THR A 945 -12.39 -6.90 -21.40
C THR A 945 -13.37 -6.71 -22.55
N PRO A 946 -12.87 -6.28 -23.73
CA PRO A 946 -13.66 -6.29 -24.96
C PRO A 946 -14.25 -7.67 -25.29
N GLU A 947 -13.50 -8.75 -25.05
CA GLU A 947 -13.97 -10.12 -25.28
C GLU A 947 -15.16 -10.47 -24.38
N LYS A 948 -15.11 -10.13 -23.08
CA LYS A 948 -16.23 -10.33 -22.14
C LYS A 948 -17.47 -9.53 -22.56
N ILE A 949 -17.28 -8.33 -23.09
CA ILE A 949 -18.38 -7.50 -23.62
C ILE A 949 -19.02 -8.15 -24.85
N LEU A 950 -18.20 -8.52 -25.85
CA LEU A 950 -18.72 -9.12 -27.08
C LEU A 950 -19.41 -10.46 -26.82
N THR A 951 -18.86 -11.27 -25.91
CA THR A 951 -19.49 -12.53 -25.47
C THR A 951 -20.85 -12.27 -24.81
N ALA A 952 -20.92 -11.30 -23.89
CA ALA A 952 -22.16 -10.93 -23.21
C ALA A 952 -23.21 -10.30 -24.16
N LEU A 953 -22.77 -9.70 -25.27
CA LEU A 953 -23.62 -9.20 -26.36
C LEU A 953 -23.97 -10.29 -27.40
N GLU A 954 -23.54 -11.53 -27.22
CA GLU A 954 -23.73 -12.66 -28.14
C GLU A 954 -23.16 -12.41 -29.55
N LYS A 955 -21.99 -11.74 -29.62
CA LYS A 955 -21.32 -11.38 -30.89
C LYS A 955 -20.14 -12.27 -31.27
N ILE A 956 -19.63 -13.07 -30.33
CA ILE A 956 -18.55 -14.05 -30.55
C ILE A 956 -18.86 -15.37 -29.87
#